data_AF-A0A961GEX1-F1
#
_entry.id   AF-A0A961GEX1-F1
#
_cell.length_a   1.000
_cell.length_b   1.000
_cell.length_c   1.000
_cell.angle_alpha   90.00
_cell.angle_beta   90.00
_cell.angle_gamma   90.00
#
_symmetry.space_group_name_H-M   'P 1'
#
loop_
_entity.id
_entity.type
_entity.pdbx_description
1 polymer ?
#
loop_
_entity_poly.entity_id
_entity_poly.type
_entity_poly.pdbx_seq_one_letter_code
_entity_poly.pdbx_strand_id
1 'polypeptide(L)'
;MPAEQDEGRTPGDNSRNRPGGGAQNSLPSWLIWVLVLVIGVTVVSALSLSARPANEIPFSKFTSEVAKGNIKSVTWNNVDASVTGETKSGESFVTTGPSDPPPELLDSMKNNDVAVKFETPTAGFIAQVVPLLLPIVLIIGFFVWMQRRAQGQMGGIMSIGRSRAKTYTTERPGTMFSDVAGYEGVKREISEVVDFLKEPDRFLEIGARIPKGVLLVGPPGTGKTLIARAVAGEAGVPFLSVTGSDFMEMFVGVGASRVRDLFESARKHGRAIIFIDEIDSIGRKRGAGMGGGHDEREQTLNQMLAEMDGFEGTDGIVMMAATNRPDILDPALLRPGRFDRQVVVPLPELDDRRDILNVHVRHKKLSADVDLAMVARGTPGMSGADLANLVNEAALGAVRRGSKVVEMHDFEDARDRVLMGQRRESMVLSDSEKEITAYHEGGHALCAALLPNADPVHKVTILPRGMALGVTQQLPEEERHSYSMEYLEESIVVAMGGRVAEELVFNHRSTGASNDLQVSTERARRMVTEFGMSDKIGPRAWGTSGPVFLGEDFGQQREYSEDTSRLIDDEVEKILRVGERRCQELIQTNRVALDLIAQLLLENETISGAEVNRLIAAAQNGATTLADAMPQTPPTPPPLPQHLTPETPSANADQGRMPRPAPRPTGPAMPRPANPFGPG
;
A
#
# COMPACT_ATOMS: atom_id res chain seq x y z
N MET A 1 -46.36 -19.15 33.19
CA MET A 1 -47.57 -19.98 32.97
C MET A 1 -48.78 -19.05 32.92
N PRO A 2 -49.76 -19.24 32.03
CA PRO A 2 -49.81 -20.05 30.80
C PRO A 2 -50.30 -19.23 29.56
N ALA A 3 -49.96 -19.65 28.33
CA ALA A 3 -50.80 -20.32 27.29
C ALA A 3 -51.51 -19.33 26.34
N GLU A 4 -51.09 -19.20 25.07
CA GLU A 4 -51.33 -20.05 23.86
C GLU A 4 -52.55 -19.57 23.02
N GLN A 5 -52.27 -19.09 21.78
CA GLN A 5 -52.76 -19.56 20.45
C GLN A 5 -54.24 -19.18 20.12
N ASP A 6 -54.66 -18.77 18.92
CA ASP A 6 -54.12 -18.89 17.56
C ASP A 6 -54.81 -17.91 16.56
N GLU A 7 -54.18 -17.79 15.37
CA GLU A 7 -54.67 -17.48 14.00
C GLU A 7 -55.18 -16.08 13.55
N GLY A 8 -54.55 -15.57 12.46
CA GLY A 8 -55.24 -14.70 11.47
C GLY A 8 -54.46 -13.58 10.75
N ARG A 9 -53.55 -13.93 9.82
CA ARG A 9 -52.99 -13.19 8.63
C ARG A 9 -53.20 -11.66 8.47
N THR A 10 -52.09 -10.92 8.19
CA THR A 10 -51.96 -9.91 7.10
C THR A 10 -50.49 -9.59 6.75
N PRO A 11 -50.16 -9.12 5.53
CA PRO A 11 -48.80 -9.07 4.98
C PRO A 11 -48.14 -7.68 5.01
N GLY A 12 -46.79 -7.66 4.89
CA GLY A 12 -46.06 -6.56 4.23
C GLY A 12 -45.02 -5.83 5.08
N ASP A 13 -43.83 -6.43 5.22
CA ASP A 13 -42.58 -5.79 5.63
C ASP A 13 -41.65 -5.66 4.42
N ASN A 14 -41.03 -4.50 4.25
CA ASN A 14 -39.82 -4.21 3.46
C ASN A 14 -39.43 -2.74 3.73
N SER A 15 -38.19 -2.34 3.98
CA SER A 15 -36.92 -3.00 3.70
C SER A 15 -35.79 -2.36 4.54
N ARG A 16 -34.85 -3.22 4.98
CA ARG A 16 -33.54 -2.82 5.53
C ARG A 16 -32.53 -2.69 4.39
N ASN A 17 -31.75 -1.61 4.45
CA ASN A 17 -30.69 -1.27 3.50
C ASN A 17 -29.37 -1.94 3.94
N ARG A 18 -28.71 -2.68 3.03
CA ARG A 18 -27.30 -3.09 3.08
C ARG A 18 -26.65 -2.79 1.71
N PRO A 19 -25.42 -2.27 1.65
CA PRO A 19 -24.78 -1.89 0.39
C PRO A 19 -23.86 -2.98 -0.19
N GLY A 20 -23.64 -2.91 -1.51
CA GLY A 20 -22.33 -3.20 -2.13
C GLY A 20 -22.12 -4.58 -2.78
N GLY A 21 -22.80 -4.87 -3.89
CA GLY A 21 -22.41 -5.93 -4.84
C GLY A 21 -21.81 -5.32 -6.11
N GLY A 22 -20.61 -5.76 -6.50
CA GLY A 22 -19.86 -5.23 -7.63
C GLY A 22 -20.62 -5.28 -8.95
N ALA A 23 -20.41 -4.25 -9.78
CA ALA A 23 -20.94 -4.15 -11.13
C ALA A 23 -20.36 -5.28 -12.00
N GLN A 24 -21.08 -6.40 -12.10
CA GLN A 24 -20.92 -7.31 -13.22
C GLN A 24 -21.43 -6.57 -14.46
N ASN A 25 -20.52 -6.28 -15.40
CA ASN A 25 -20.88 -5.86 -16.74
C ASN A 25 -21.71 -6.97 -17.40
N SER A 26 -23.03 -6.88 -17.26
CA SER A 26 -23.94 -7.74 -17.99
C SER A 26 -23.79 -7.41 -19.47
N LEU A 27 -23.24 -8.35 -20.24
CA LEU A 27 -23.25 -8.28 -21.69
C LEU A 27 -24.67 -7.91 -22.15
N PRO A 28 -24.83 -6.90 -23.02
CA PRO A 28 -26.15 -6.39 -23.34
C PRO A 28 -26.98 -7.53 -23.95
N SER A 29 -28.20 -7.70 -23.45
CA SER A 29 -29.07 -8.88 -23.69
C SER A 29 -29.32 -9.20 -25.17
N TRP A 30 -29.08 -8.27 -26.09
CA TRP A 30 -29.17 -8.49 -27.53
C TRP A 30 -28.03 -9.35 -28.10
N LEU A 31 -26.84 -9.39 -27.47
CA LEU A 31 -25.72 -10.24 -27.89
C LEU A 31 -26.05 -11.73 -27.80
N ILE A 32 -26.87 -12.11 -26.82
CA ILE A 32 -27.38 -13.47 -26.67
C ILE A 32 -28.26 -13.84 -27.86
N TRP A 33 -29.12 -12.93 -28.32
CA TRP A 33 -29.97 -13.17 -29.48
C TRP A 33 -29.19 -13.26 -30.79
N VAL A 34 -28.11 -12.48 -30.94
CA VAL A 34 -27.20 -12.62 -32.09
C VAL A 34 -26.48 -13.96 -32.06
N LEU A 35 -25.99 -14.39 -30.89
CA LEU A 35 -25.34 -15.68 -30.73
C LEU A 35 -26.31 -16.84 -31.05
N VAL A 36 -27.54 -16.79 -30.55
CA VAL A 36 -28.59 -17.77 -30.84
C VAL A 36 -28.91 -17.81 -32.34
N LEU A 37 -28.93 -16.67 -33.02
CA LEU A 37 -29.16 -16.62 -34.46
C LEU A 37 -28.00 -17.23 -35.25
N VAL A 38 -26.74 -16.95 -34.87
CA VAL A 38 -25.56 -17.54 -35.51
C VAL A 38 -25.50 -19.06 -35.28
N ILE A 39 -25.80 -19.52 -34.07
CA ILE A 39 -25.90 -20.95 -33.74
C ILE A 39 -27.06 -21.59 -34.52
N GLY A 40 -28.21 -20.92 -34.62
CA GLY A 40 -29.36 -21.40 -35.40
C GLY A 40 -29.02 -21.57 -36.88
N VAL A 41 -28.36 -20.59 -37.50
CA VAL A 41 -27.95 -20.65 -38.91
C VAL A 41 -26.90 -21.74 -39.14
N THR A 42 -25.94 -21.90 -38.22
CA THR A 42 -24.93 -22.96 -38.33
C THR A 42 -25.50 -24.36 -38.12
N VAL A 43 -26.44 -24.54 -37.18
CA VAL A 43 -27.15 -25.80 -36.96
C VAL A 43 -28.05 -26.16 -38.14
N VAL A 44 -28.80 -25.20 -38.69
CA VAL A 44 -29.65 -25.45 -39.88
C VAL A 44 -28.80 -25.77 -41.11
N SER A 45 -27.66 -25.10 -41.28
CA SER A 45 -26.70 -25.41 -42.35
C SER A 45 -26.08 -26.81 -42.19
N ALA A 46 -25.66 -27.18 -40.96
CA ALA A 46 -25.13 -28.51 -40.65
C ALA A 46 -26.17 -29.63 -40.80
N LEU A 47 -27.44 -29.38 -40.46
CA LEU A 47 -28.54 -30.33 -40.64
C LEU A 47 -28.91 -30.50 -42.13
N SER A 48 -28.78 -29.45 -42.93
CA SER A 48 -29.02 -29.50 -44.39
C SER A 48 -27.91 -30.26 -45.14
N LEU A 49 -26.69 -30.34 -44.58
CA LEU A 49 -25.58 -31.17 -45.09
C LEU A 49 -25.71 -32.67 -44.77
N SER A 50 -26.74 -33.09 -44.01
CA SER A 50 -26.87 -34.47 -43.49
C SER A 50 -28.01 -35.30 -44.09
N ALA A 51 -28.74 -34.80 -45.10
CA ALA A 51 -29.77 -35.57 -45.80
C ALA A 51 -29.16 -36.43 -46.92
N ARG A 52 -28.68 -37.64 -46.60
CA ARG A 52 -28.26 -38.62 -47.62
C ARG A 52 -29.50 -39.27 -48.26
N PRO A 53 -29.61 -39.36 -49.60
CA PRO A 53 -30.74 -40.00 -50.25
C PRO A 53 -30.77 -41.51 -49.92
N ALA A 54 -31.96 -42.05 -49.62
CA ALA A 54 -32.13 -43.34 -48.94
C ALA A 54 -31.67 -44.59 -49.71
N ASN A 55 -31.30 -44.49 -50.99
CA ASN A 55 -30.88 -45.62 -51.85
C ASN A 55 -29.63 -45.27 -52.68
N GLU A 56 -28.52 -44.92 -52.03
CA GLU A 56 -27.25 -44.69 -52.72
C GLU A 56 -26.50 -46.01 -52.98
N ILE A 57 -26.25 -46.34 -54.25
CA ILE A 57 -25.41 -47.48 -54.64
C ILE A 57 -24.03 -46.99 -55.11
N PRO A 58 -22.94 -47.74 -54.87
CA PRO A 58 -21.63 -47.38 -55.41
C PRO A 58 -21.60 -47.44 -56.93
N PHE A 59 -20.86 -46.53 -57.57
CA PHE A 59 -20.77 -46.44 -59.04
C PHE A 59 -20.31 -47.75 -59.70
N SER A 60 -19.40 -48.49 -59.08
CA SER A 60 -18.95 -49.80 -59.57
C SER A 60 -20.05 -50.87 -59.57
N LYS A 61 -20.99 -50.79 -58.62
CA LYS A 61 -22.16 -51.68 -58.59
C LYS A 61 -23.14 -51.29 -59.68
N PHE A 62 -23.34 -49.98 -59.89
CA PHE A 62 -24.15 -49.48 -61.00
C PHE A 62 -23.62 -49.94 -62.36
N THR A 63 -22.32 -49.78 -62.64
CA THR A 63 -21.75 -50.23 -63.93
C THR A 63 -21.88 -51.74 -64.12
N SER A 64 -21.77 -52.54 -63.06
CA SER A 64 -22.02 -53.98 -63.10
C SER A 64 -23.49 -54.32 -63.41
N GLU A 65 -24.45 -53.64 -62.79
CA GLU A 65 -25.87 -53.88 -63.04
C GLU A 65 -26.33 -53.41 -64.43
N VAL A 66 -25.68 -52.38 -64.98
CA VAL A 66 -25.84 -51.97 -66.39
C VAL A 66 -25.35 -53.09 -67.31
N ALA A 67 -24.16 -53.65 -67.07
CA ALA A 67 -23.60 -54.73 -67.89
C ALA A 67 -24.46 -56.02 -67.86
N LYS A 68 -25.16 -56.28 -66.75
CA LYS A 68 -26.12 -57.39 -66.60
C LYS A 68 -27.49 -57.11 -67.23
N GLY A 69 -27.76 -55.88 -67.70
CA GLY A 69 -29.01 -55.51 -68.35
C GLY A 69 -30.20 -55.24 -67.40
N ASN A 70 -29.94 -55.00 -66.11
CA ASN A 70 -30.97 -54.84 -65.08
C ASN A 70 -31.50 -53.41 -64.91
N ILE A 71 -30.90 -52.43 -65.60
CA ILE A 71 -31.27 -51.02 -65.53
C ILE A 71 -32.27 -50.69 -66.64
N LYS A 72 -33.27 -49.85 -66.35
CA LYS A 72 -34.33 -49.44 -67.29
C LYS A 72 -34.09 -48.03 -67.82
N SER A 73 -33.84 -47.07 -66.93
CA SER A 73 -33.57 -45.69 -67.30
C SER A 73 -32.59 -45.03 -66.35
N VAL A 74 -31.78 -44.13 -66.89
CA VAL A 74 -30.76 -43.39 -66.16
C VAL A 74 -30.86 -41.91 -66.53
N THR A 75 -30.90 -41.05 -65.53
CA THR A 75 -30.79 -39.60 -65.66
C THR A 75 -29.46 -39.16 -65.07
N TRP A 76 -28.63 -38.55 -65.90
CA TRP A 76 -27.31 -38.06 -65.51
C TRP A 76 -27.34 -36.55 -65.29
N ASN A 77 -26.94 -36.11 -64.10
CA ASN A 77 -26.79 -34.70 -63.77
C ASN A 77 -25.33 -34.31 -63.88
N ASN A 78 -25.02 -33.44 -64.84
CA ASN A 78 -23.65 -33.04 -65.15
C ASN A 78 -23.12 -31.89 -64.26
N VAL A 79 -23.94 -31.34 -63.37
CA VAL A 79 -23.54 -30.24 -62.45
C VAL A 79 -23.07 -30.79 -61.10
N ASP A 80 -23.81 -31.72 -60.51
CA ASP A 80 -23.47 -32.35 -59.22
C ASP A 80 -22.85 -33.76 -59.37
N ALA A 81 -22.71 -34.23 -60.61
CA ALA A 81 -22.19 -35.57 -60.97
C ALA A 81 -23.01 -36.73 -60.36
N SER A 82 -24.27 -36.48 -60.01
CA SER A 82 -25.20 -37.50 -59.55
C SER A 82 -25.91 -38.17 -60.72
N VAL A 83 -26.13 -39.47 -60.58
CA VAL A 83 -26.78 -40.32 -61.56
C VAL A 83 -27.94 -41.00 -60.85
N THR A 84 -29.15 -40.73 -61.31
CA THR A 84 -30.37 -41.33 -60.76
C THR A 84 -30.99 -42.25 -61.79
N GLY A 85 -31.62 -43.33 -61.36
CA GLY A 85 -32.20 -44.25 -62.32
C GLY A 85 -33.18 -45.23 -61.71
N GLU A 86 -33.84 -45.98 -62.57
CA GLU A 86 -34.78 -47.02 -62.20
C GLU A 86 -34.29 -48.37 -62.74
N THR A 87 -34.31 -49.38 -61.89
CA THR A 87 -34.08 -50.77 -62.29
C THR A 87 -35.31 -51.33 -63.01
N LYS A 88 -35.16 -52.40 -63.82
CA LYS A 88 -36.31 -53.09 -64.44
C LYS A 88 -37.29 -53.67 -63.40
N SER A 89 -36.83 -53.88 -62.16
CA SER A 89 -37.65 -54.28 -61.00
C SER A 89 -38.44 -53.13 -60.35
N GLY A 90 -38.33 -51.89 -60.86
CA GLY A 90 -39.10 -50.73 -60.38
C GLY A 90 -38.47 -50.00 -59.18
N GLU A 91 -37.26 -50.37 -58.77
CA GLU A 91 -36.56 -49.72 -57.65
C GLU A 91 -35.69 -48.56 -58.17
N SER A 92 -35.83 -47.39 -57.54
CA SER A 92 -35.01 -46.21 -57.84
C SER A 92 -33.70 -46.21 -57.06
N PHE A 93 -32.60 -45.84 -57.72
CA PHE A 93 -31.29 -45.71 -57.13
C PHE A 93 -30.67 -44.36 -57.45
N VAL A 94 -29.71 -43.96 -56.60
CA VAL A 94 -28.83 -42.80 -56.81
C VAL A 94 -27.39 -43.30 -56.72
N THR A 95 -26.52 -42.84 -57.61
CA THR A 95 -25.07 -43.07 -57.52
C THR A 95 -24.35 -41.80 -57.92
N THR A 96 -23.16 -41.59 -57.36
CA THR A 96 -22.30 -40.46 -57.73
C THR A 96 -21.17 -40.95 -58.63
N GLY A 97 -20.98 -40.33 -59.79
CA GLY A 97 -20.06 -40.80 -60.85
C GLY A 97 -19.25 -39.65 -61.47
N PRO A 98 -18.54 -39.90 -62.59
CA PRO A 98 -17.89 -38.82 -63.34
C PRO A 98 -18.93 -37.84 -63.90
N SER A 99 -18.57 -36.58 -64.12
CA SER A 99 -19.53 -35.57 -64.65
C SER A 99 -20.11 -35.95 -66.02
N ASP A 100 -19.34 -36.68 -66.84
CA ASP A 100 -19.78 -37.28 -68.09
C ASP A 100 -19.54 -38.81 -68.09
N PRO A 101 -20.46 -39.62 -68.64
CA PRO A 101 -20.32 -41.08 -68.62
C PRO A 101 -19.15 -41.57 -69.51
N PRO A 102 -18.32 -42.52 -69.02
CA PRO A 102 -17.25 -43.11 -69.82
C PRO A 102 -17.80 -43.78 -71.10
N PRO A 103 -17.07 -43.73 -72.24
CA PRO A 103 -17.53 -44.28 -73.52
C PRO A 103 -17.93 -45.77 -73.45
N GLU A 104 -17.15 -46.58 -72.73
CA GLU A 104 -17.41 -48.03 -72.58
C GLU A 104 -18.73 -48.33 -71.84
N LEU A 105 -19.14 -47.44 -70.93
CA LEU A 105 -20.39 -47.56 -70.18
C LEU A 105 -21.59 -47.12 -71.04
N LEU A 106 -21.43 -46.07 -71.85
CA LEU A 106 -22.45 -45.66 -72.82
C LEU A 106 -22.73 -46.76 -73.85
N ASP A 107 -21.68 -47.43 -74.34
CA ASP A 107 -21.83 -48.56 -75.26
C ASP A 107 -22.56 -49.74 -74.60
N SER A 108 -22.25 -50.03 -73.33
CA SER A 108 -22.94 -51.08 -72.55
C SER A 108 -24.40 -50.75 -72.26
N MET A 109 -24.74 -49.47 -72.05
CA MET A 109 -26.12 -49.00 -71.88
C MET A 109 -26.92 -49.09 -73.18
N LYS A 110 -26.29 -48.74 -74.31
CA LYS A 110 -26.91 -48.81 -75.64
C LYS A 110 -27.18 -50.27 -76.05
N ASN A 111 -26.25 -51.19 -75.78
CA ASN A 111 -26.43 -52.61 -76.08
C ASN A 111 -27.51 -53.29 -75.22
N ASN A 112 -27.82 -52.74 -74.05
CA ASN A 112 -28.85 -53.26 -73.13
C ASN A 112 -30.16 -52.44 -73.15
N ASP A 113 -30.32 -51.55 -74.13
CA ASP A 113 -31.51 -50.74 -74.40
C ASP A 113 -31.97 -49.87 -73.21
N VAL A 114 -31.01 -49.25 -72.52
CA VAL A 114 -31.25 -48.37 -71.37
C VAL A 114 -31.53 -46.94 -71.84
N ALA A 115 -32.62 -46.32 -71.39
CA ALA A 115 -32.95 -44.93 -71.72
C ALA A 115 -32.09 -43.95 -70.89
N VAL A 116 -31.18 -43.21 -71.55
CA VAL A 116 -30.29 -42.23 -70.90
C VAL A 116 -30.78 -40.80 -71.18
N LYS A 117 -31.02 -40.02 -70.12
CA LYS A 117 -31.39 -38.60 -70.17
C LYS A 117 -30.33 -37.76 -69.46
N PHE A 118 -29.97 -36.61 -70.01
CA PHE A 118 -29.08 -35.65 -69.33
C PHE A 118 -29.89 -34.46 -68.82
N GLU A 119 -29.69 -34.06 -67.57
CA GLU A 119 -30.30 -32.88 -66.97
C GLU A 119 -29.23 -31.91 -66.46
N THR A 120 -29.39 -30.63 -66.80
CA THR A 120 -28.55 -29.51 -66.34
C THR A 120 -29.40 -28.59 -65.45
N PRO A 121 -29.41 -28.79 -64.12
CA PRO A 121 -30.19 -27.91 -63.24
C PRO A 121 -29.55 -26.52 -63.22
N THR A 122 -30.21 -25.55 -63.85
CA THR A 122 -29.85 -24.13 -63.67
C THR A 122 -30.52 -23.62 -62.41
N ALA A 123 -29.72 -23.29 -61.39
CA ALA A 123 -30.24 -22.70 -60.16
C ALA A 123 -30.99 -21.39 -60.47
N GLY A 124 -32.27 -21.30 -60.06
CA GLY A 124 -33.11 -20.14 -60.36
C GLY A 124 -32.53 -18.83 -59.82
N PHE A 125 -32.74 -17.73 -60.55
CA PHE A 125 -32.19 -16.39 -60.27
C PHE A 125 -32.27 -15.95 -58.79
N ILE A 126 -33.37 -16.27 -58.10
CA ILE A 126 -33.58 -15.90 -56.69
C ILE A 126 -32.58 -16.63 -55.75
N ALA A 127 -32.26 -17.90 -56.03
CA ALA A 127 -31.31 -18.67 -55.24
C ALA A 127 -29.86 -18.16 -55.36
N GLN A 128 -29.54 -17.42 -56.42
CA GLN A 128 -28.21 -16.81 -56.63
C GLN A 128 -28.11 -15.40 -56.04
N VAL A 129 -29.20 -14.62 -56.07
CA VAL A 129 -29.18 -13.20 -55.68
C VAL A 129 -29.32 -12.99 -54.18
N VAL A 130 -30.15 -13.80 -53.51
CA VAL A 130 -30.43 -13.63 -52.07
C VAL A 130 -29.18 -13.79 -51.18
N PRO A 131 -28.29 -14.79 -51.37
CA PRO A 131 -27.06 -14.90 -50.59
C PRO A 131 -26.08 -13.74 -50.77
N LEU A 132 -26.15 -13.06 -51.93
CA LEU A 132 -25.27 -11.94 -52.26
C LEU A 132 -25.77 -10.60 -51.71
N LEU A 133 -27.09 -10.37 -51.71
CA LEU A 133 -27.69 -9.11 -51.23
C LEU A 133 -27.97 -9.08 -49.73
N LEU A 134 -28.20 -10.23 -49.09
CA LEU A 134 -28.49 -10.31 -47.66
C LEU A 134 -27.38 -9.71 -46.75
N PRO A 135 -26.07 -9.94 -47.01
CA PRO A 135 -25.00 -9.33 -46.23
C PRO A 135 -24.97 -7.80 -46.35
N ILE A 136 -25.24 -7.28 -47.56
CA ILE A 136 -25.23 -5.84 -47.84
C ILE A 136 -26.38 -5.15 -47.12
N VAL A 137 -27.58 -5.73 -47.15
CA VAL A 137 -28.75 -5.20 -46.45
C VAL A 137 -28.56 -5.22 -44.93
N LEU A 138 -27.94 -6.27 -44.39
CA LEU A 138 -27.63 -6.34 -42.95
C LEU A 138 -26.59 -5.29 -42.52
N ILE A 139 -25.55 -5.05 -43.33
CA ILE A 139 -24.56 -4.00 -43.07
C ILE A 139 -25.21 -2.61 -43.11
N ILE A 140 -26.03 -2.33 -44.13
CA ILE A 140 -26.74 -1.05 -44.24
C ILE A 140 -27.72 -0.86 -43.06
N GLY A 141 -28.48 -1.90 -42.72
CA GLY A 141 -29.39 -1.87 -41.57
C GLY A 141 -28.67 -1.64 -40.24
N PHE A 142 -27.52 -2.28 -40.05
CA PHE A 142 -26.65 -2.07 -38.89
C PHE A 142 -26.14 -0.62 -38.81
N PHE A 143 -25.68 -0.05 -39.92
CA PHE A 143 -25.22 1.34 -39.95
C PHE A 143 -26.34 2.36 -39.73
N VAL A 144 -27.55 2.14 -40.27
CA VAL A 144 -28.71 3.01 -40.02
C VAL A 144 -29.17 2.93 -38.57
N TRP A 145 -29.17 1.74 -37.97
CA TRP A 145 -29.46 1.55 -36.55
C TRP A 145 -28.39 2.21 -35.66
N MET A 146 -27.11 2.06 -36.02
CA MET A 146 -25.99 2.71 -35.33
C MET A 146 -26.06 4.23 -35.44
N GLN A 147 -26.42 4.80 -36.60
CA GLN A 147 -26.57 6.24 -36.80
C GLN A 147 -27.74 6.81 -35.98
N ARG A 148 -28.87 6.09 -35.90
CA ARG A 148 -30.00 6.47 -35.03
C ARG A 148 -29.64 6.40 -33.55
N ARG A 149 -28.78 5.47 -33.14
CA ARG A 149 -28.26 5.38 -31.76
C ARG A 149 -27.20 6.46 -31.48
N ALA A 150 -26.36 6.79 -32.45
CA ALA A 150 -25.33 7.81 -32.34
C ALA A 150 -25.92 9.22 -32.20
N GLN A 151 -27.03 9.55 -32.89
CA GLN A 151 -27.72 10.84 -32.67
C GLN A 151 -28.33 10.97 -31.25
N GLY A 152 -28.66 9.86 -30.59
CA GLY A 152 -29.06 9.85 -29.16
C GLY A 152 -27.89 9.99 -28.17
N GLN A 153 -26.64 9.81 -28.64
CA GLN A 153 -25.43 9.82 -27.80
C GLN A 153 -24.50 11.01 -28.12
N MET A 154 -24.70 11.70 -29.25
CA MET A 154 -23.93 12.89 -29.64
C MET A 154 -24.22 14.13 -28.77
N GLY A 155 -25.38 14.16 -28.09
CA GLY A 155 -25.64 15.11 -27.01
C GLY A 155 -24.77 14.88 -25.76
N GLY A 156 -24.18 13.69 -25.62
CA GLY A 156 -23.29 13.33 -24.51
C GLY A 156 -21.82 13.72 -24.72
N ILE A 157 -21.34 13.81 -25.98
CA ILE A 157 -19.92 14.12 -26.24
C ILE A 157 -19.61 15.62 -26.04
N MET A 158 -20.58 16.52 -26.28
CA MET A 158 -20.48 17.93 -25.86
C MET A 158 -20.67 18.14 -24.34
N SER A 159 -20.92 17.07 -23.57
CA SER A 159 -21.06 17.11 -22.11
C SER A 159 -19.85 16.59 -21.35
N ILE A 160 -18.80 16.10 -22.04
CA ILE A 160 -17.54 15.66 -21.43
C ILE A 160 -16.77 16.84 -20.80
N GLY A 161 -17.05 18.08 -21.20
CA GLY A 161 -16.59 19.29 -20.50
C GLY A 161 -17.48 19.77 -19.35
N ARG A 162 -18.56 19.05 -19.02
CA ARG A 162 -19.53 19.40 -17.93
C ARG A 162 -19.82 18.25 -16.98
N SER A 163 -18.88 17.31 -16.83
CA SER A 163 -18.87 16.42 -15.68
C SER A 163 -18.67 17.26 -14.41
N ARG A 164 -19.78 17.79 -13.88
CA ARG A 164 -19.89 18.47 -12.57
C ARG A 164 -19.73 17.50 -11.39
N ALA A 165 -18.95 16.44 -11.54
CA ALA A 165 -18.43 15.76 -10.36
C ALA A 165 -17.44 16.74 -9.73
N LYS A 166 -17.73 17.22 -8.52
CA LYS A 166 -16.81 18.09 -7.79
C LYS A 166 -15.51 17.29 -7.58
N THR A 167 -14.43 17.71 -8.25
CA THR A 167 -13.09 17.11 -8.13
C THR A 167 -12.46 17.38 -6.77
N TYR A 168 -13.05 18.28 -5.97
CA TYR A 168 -12.64 18.58 -4.61
C TYR A 168 -13.74 18.18 -3.62
N THR A 169 -13.33 17.76 -2.43
CA THR A 169 -14.24 17.50 -1.32
C THR A 169 -14.37 18.76 -0.48
N THR A 170 -15.60 19.17 -0.17
CA THR A 170 -15.87 20.26 0.79
C THR A 170 -16.45 19.66 2.05
N GLU A 171 -15.73 19.78 3.16
CA GLU A 171 -16.18 19.34 4.48
C GLU A 171 -15.96 20.43 5.52
N ARG A 172 -16.63 20.30 6.68
CA ARG A 172 -16.27 21.03 7.90
C ARG A 172 -15.65 20.00 8.84
N PRO A 173 -14.31 19.92 8.92
CA PRO A 173 -13.66 18.90 9.73
C PRO A 173 -14.03 19.08 11.21
N GLY A 174 -14.34 17.97 11.88
CA GLY A 174 -14.42 17.92 13.35
C GLY A 174 -13.06 17.67 14.03
N THR A 175 -12.03 17.41 13.23
CA THR A 175 -10.66 17.16 13.70
C THR A 175 -10.06 18.45 14.26
N MET A 176 -9.52 18.40 15.47
CA MET A 176 -8.90 19.55 16.16
C MET A 176 -7.40 19.29 16.39
N PHE A 177 -6.66 20.30 16.88
CA PHE A 177 -5.25 20.09 17.24
C PHE A 177 -5.04 19.06 18.35
N SER A 178 -6.05 18.78 19.16
CA SER A 178 -6.04 17.70 20.16
C SER A 178 -5.97 16.29 19.55
N ASP A 179 -6.35 16.14 18.28
CA ASP A 179 -6.30 14.87 17.55
C ASP A 179 -4.96 14.65 16.86
N VAL A 180 -4.15 15.71 16.74
CA VAL A 180 -2.76 15.64 16.27
C VAL A 180 -1.87 15.49 17.50
N ALA A 181 -1.28 14.32 17.72
CA ALA A 181 -0.32 14.11 18.79
C ALA A 181 1.05 14.73 18.47
N GLY A 182 1.77 15.20 19.49
CA GLY A 182 3.11 15.76 19.34
C GLY A 182 3.16 17.04 18.50
N TYR A 183 4.32 17.31 17.88
CA TYR A 183 4.53 18.39 16.91
C TYR A 183 4.17 19.80 17.45
N GLU A 184 4.44 20.07 18.73
CA GLU A 184 4.08 21.34 19.39
C GLU A 184 4.69 22.57 18.69
N GLY A 185 5.90 22.45 18.14
CA GLY A 185 6.52 23.50 17.33
C GLY A 185 5.72 23.80 16.05
N VAL A 186 5.35 22.75 15.31
CA VAL A 186 4.56 22.86 14.07
C VAL A 186 3.18 23.43 14.36
N LYS A 187 2.50 22.94 15.41
CA LYS A 187 1.19 23.46 15.86
C LYS A 187 1.24 24.94 16.19
N ARG A 188 2.30 25.39 16.86
CA ARG A 188 2.49 26.81 17.19
C ARG A 188 2.63 27.65 15.92
N GLU A 189 3.41 27.20 14.95
CA GLU A 189 3.60 27.93 13.69
C GLU A 189 2.31 28.05 12.87
N ILE A 190 1.52 26.99 12.78
CA ILE A 190 0.22 27.00 12.07
C ILE A 190 -0.92 27.63 12.89
N SER A 191 -0.76 27.83 14.21
CA SER A 191 -1.77 28.49 15.04
C SER A 191 -2.00 29.95 14.64
N GLU A 192 -0.99 30.61 14.08
CA GLU A 192 -1.13 31.96 13.52
C GLU A 192 -2.17 32.01 12.39
N VAL A 193 -2.24 30.95 11.58
CA VAL A 193 -3.21 30.81 10.48
C VAL A 193 -4.63 30.65 11.04
N VAL A 194 -4.77 29.89 12.14
CA VAL A 194 -6.04 29.72 12.83
C VAL A 194 -6.54 31.05 13.39
N ASP A 195 -5.67 31.79 14.08
CA ASP A 195 -6.01 33.07 14.69
C ASP A 195 -6.45 34.08 13.62
N PHE A 196 -5.78 34.09 12.46
CA PHE A 196 -6.19 34.90 11.31
C PHE A 196 -7.60 34.52 10.81
N LEU A 197 -7.88 33.23 10.62
CA LEU A 197 -9.18 32.79 10.12
C LEU A 197 -10.31 33.06 11.11
N LYS A 198 -10.03 33.08 12.41
CA LYS A 198 -10.98 33.47 13.47
C LYS A 198 -11.19 34.99 13.51
N GLU A 199 -10.11 35.77 13.58
CA GLU A 199 -10.12 37.22 13.83
C GLU A 199 -9.29 38.02 12.81
N PRO A 200 -9.66 38.04 11.51
CA PRO A 200 -8.86 38.68 10.47
C PRO A 200 -8.77 40.22 10.61
N ASP A 201 -9.81 40.86 11.16
CA ASP A 201 -9.87 42.31 11.31
C ASP A 201 -8.75 42.84 12.20
N ARG A 202 -8.39 42.10 13.25
CA ARG A 202 -7.29 42.43 14.17
C ARG A 202 -5.94 42.49 13.47
N PHE A 203 -5.72 41.66 12.44
CA PHE A 203 -4.48 41.68 11.65
C PHE A 203 -4.47 42.84 10.65
N LEU A 204 -5.62 43.15 10.05
CA LEU A 204 -5.79 44.27 9.12
C LEU A 204 -5.59 45.62 9.81
N GLU A 205 -6.10 45.80 11.03
CA GLU A 205 -5.96 47.03 11.82
C GLU A 205 -4.50 47.41 12.10
N ILE A 206 -3.63 46.43 12.30
CA ILE A 206 -2.20 46.63 12.58
C ILE A 206 -1.39 46.69 11.26
N GLY A 207 -2.01 46.38 10.11
CA GLY A 207 -1.34 46.34 8.81
C GLY A 207 -0.45 45.11 8.63
N ALA A 208 -0.68 44.03 9.37
CA ALA A 208 0.06 42.78 9.22
C ALA A 208 -0.29 42.11 7.88
N ARG A 209 0.73 41.71 7.13
CA ARG A 209 0.54 40.93 5.90
C ARG A 209 0.35 39.46 6.26
N ILE A 210 -0.81 38.94 5.90
CA ILE A 210 -1.18 37.56 6.17
C ILE A 210 -0.57 36.64 5.11
N PRO A 211 -0.04 35.48 5.50
CA PRO A 211 0.44 34.49 4.55
C PRO A 211 -0.71 34.00 3.68
N LYS A 212 -0.59 34.18 2.37
CA LYS A 212 -1.58 33.72 1.40
C LYS A 212 -1.55 32.20 1.22
N GLY A 213 -0.38 31.60 1.47
CA GLY A 213 -0.13 30.19 1.25
C GLY A 213 0.86 29.60 2.25
N VAL A 214 0.50 28.44 2.80
CA VAL A 214 1.35 27.65 3.68
C VAL A 214 1.71 26.33 3.00
N LEU A 215 3.00 26.06 2.83
CA LEU A 215 3.49 24.79 2.31
C LEU A 215 3.98 23.92 3.48
N LEU A 216 3.31 22.80 3.69
CA LEU A 216 3.72 21.75 4.61
C LEU A 216 4.73 20.83 3.91
N VAL A 217 5.95 20.81 4.42
CA VAL A 217 7.07 20.07 3.83
C VAL A 217 7.51 18.97 4.78
N GLY A 218 7.61 17.74 4.32
CA GLY A 218 8.22 16.69 5.14
C GLY A 218 8.00 15.29 4.58
N PRO A 219 8.62 14.27 5.18
CA PRO A 219 8.50 12.88 4.73
C PRO A 219 7.04 12.39 4.66
N PRO A 220 6.75 11.36 3.86
CA PRO A 220 5.41 10.77 3.82
C PRO A 220 5.01 10.23 5.20
N GLY A 221 3.71 10.20 5.48
CA GLY A 221 3.19 9.60 6.72
C GLY A 221 3.34 10.45 8.00
N THR A 222 3.89 11.66 7.94
CA THR A 222 4.04 12.57 9.11
C THR A 222 2.75 13.32 9.49
N GLY A 223 1.63 13.05 8.82
CA GLY A 223 0.35 13.65 9.17
C GLY A 223 0.10 15.05 8.60
N LYS A 224 0.80 15.48 7.54
CA LYS A 224 0.58 16.79 6.87
C LYS A 224 -0.90 17.08 6.56
N THR A 225 -1.60 16.12 5.96
CA THR A 225 -3.03 16.23 5.63
C THR A 225 -3.90 16.29 6.89
N LEU A 226 -3.54 15.55 7.94
CA LEU A 226 -4.23 15.60 9.23
C LEU A 226 -4.06 16.96 9.90
N ILE A 227 -2.85 17.51 9.86
CA ILE A 227 -2.50 18.84 10.38
C ILE A 227 -3.32 19.92 9.66
N ALA A 228 -3.35 19.90 8.32
CA ALA A 228 -4.14 20.86 7.55
C ALA A 228 -5.65 20.78 7.86
N ARG A 229 -6.19 19.57 8.03
CA ARG A 229 -7.58 19.36 8.48
C ARG A 229 -7.83 19.90 9.88
N ALA A 230 -6.87 19.72 10.80
CA ALA A 230 -6.95 20.23 12.16
C ALA A 230 -6.94 21.76 12.21
N VAL A 231 -6.16 22.43 11.36
CA VAL A 231 -6.19 23.90 11.22
C VAL A 231 -7.59 24.38 10.82
N ALA A 232 -8.23 23.71 9.85
CA ALA A 232 -9.58 24.07 9.41
C ALA A 232 -10.63 23.84 10.51
N GLY A 233 -10.54 22.70 11.22
CA GLY A 233 -11.45 22.38 12.33
C GLY A 233 -11.29 23.33 13.51
N GLU A 234 -10.06 23.68 13.86
CA GLU A 234 -9.76 24.65 14.92
C GLU A 234 -10.27 26.05 14.55
N ALA A 235 -10.11 26.47 13.29
CA ALA A 235 -10.62 27.73 12.78
C ALA A 235 -12.15 27.74 12.55
N GLY A 236 -12.78 26.57 12.52
CA GLY A 236 -14.22 26.42 12.25
C GLY A 236 -14.64 26.78 10.83
N VAL A 237 -13.73 26.68 9.85
CA VAL A 237 -13.97 27.05 8.44
C VAL A 237 -14.12 25.83 7.52
N PRO A 238 -14.81 25.94 6.37
CA PRO A 238 -14.81 24.90 5.35
C PRO A 238 -13.40 24.53 4.87
N PHE A 239 -13.19 23.23 4.68
CA PHE A 239 -11.97 22.63 4.16
C PHE A 239 -12.25 22.07 2.76
N LEU A 240 -11.61 22.64 1.74
CA LEU A 240 -11.69 22.19 0.36
C LEU A 240 -10.41 21.42 0.02
N SER A 241 -10.49 20.10 -0.10
CA SER A 241 -9.34 19.23 -0.36
C SER A 241 -9.33 18.72 -1.79
N VAL A 242 -8.16 18.72 -2.42
CA VAL A 242 -7.89 18.14 -3.75
C VAL A 242 -6.48 17.54 -3.77
N THR A 243 -6.25 16.48 -4.54
CA THR A 243 -4.90 15.95 -4.76
C THR A 243 -4.30 16.59 -6.01
N GLY A 244 -3.01 16.91 -6.01
CA GLY A 244 -2.32 17.52 -7.15
C GLY A 244 -2.46 16.70 -8.44
N SER A 245 -2.48 15.38 -8.33
CA SER A 245 -2.70 14.46 -9.44
C SER A 245 -4.10 14.55 -10.06
N ASP A 246 -5.12 15.01 -9.33
CA ASP A 246 -6.48 15.18 -9.85
C ASP A 246 -6.58 16.33 -10.87
N PHE A 247 -5.58 17.20 -10.93
CA PHE A 247 -5.50 18.24 -11.94
C PHE A 247 -4.86 17.78 -13.24
N MET A 248 -4.16 16.63 -13.24
CA MET A 248 -3.49 16.09 -14.42
C MET A 248 -4.49 15.28 -15.25
N GLU A 249 -4.85 15.76 -16.43
CA GLU A 249 -5.71 15.04 -17.37
C GLU A 249 -5.15 14.98 -18.79
N MET A 250 -5.68 14.05 -19.60
CA MET A 250 -5.30 13.89 -21.01
C MET A 250 -5.70 15.09 -21.88
N PHE A 251 -6.59 15.96 -21.40
CA PHE A 251 -7.13 17.09 -22.16
C PHE A 251 -6.56 18.42 -21.67
N VAL A 252 -5.90 19.14 -22.58
CA VAL A 252 -5.34 20.47 -22.32
C VAL A 252 -6.44 21.44 -21.84
N GLY A 253 -6.16 22.16 -20.77
CA GLY A 253 -7.04 23.18 -20.21
C GLY A 253 -8.09 22.69 -19.20
N VAL A 254 -8.27 21.37 -19.02
CA VAL A 254 -9.20 20.85 -18.00
C VAL A 254 -8.70 21.13 -16.59
N GLY A 255 -7.41 20.88 -16.31
CA GLY A 255 -6.79 21.20 -15.01
C GLY A 255 -6.94 22.69 -14.65
N ALA A 256 -6.65 23.60 -15.59
CA ALA A 256 -6.84 25.03 -15.39
C ALA A 256 -8.31 25.42 -15.09
N SER A 257 -9.29 24.80 -15.73
CA SER A 257 -10.71 25.04 -15.42
C SER A 257 -11.06 24.59 -13.99
N ARG A 258 -10.54 23.44 -13.55
CA ARG A 258 -10.75 22.92 -12.19
C ARG A 258 -10.16 23.83 -11.13
N VAL A 259 -8.98 24.40 -11.39
CA VAL A 259 -8.38 25.41 -10.51
C VAL A 259 -9.32 26.60 -10.35
N ARG A 260 -9.87 27.15 -11.45
CA ARG A 260 -10.84 28.26 -11.36
C ARG A 260 -12.08 27.87 -10.55
N ASP A 261 -12.66 26.71 -10.82
CA ASP A 261 -13.87 26.22 -10.13
C ASP A 261 -13.63 26.01 -8.61
N LEU A 262 -12.44 25.53 -8.24
CA LEU A 262 -12.02 25.36 -6.85
C LEU A 262 -11.98 26.71 -6.11
N PHE A 263 -11.33 27.70 -6.72
CA PHE A 263 -11.23 29.05 -6.15
C PHE A 263 -12.57 29.78 -6.12
N GLU A 264 -13.40 29.67 -7.16
CA GLU A 264 -14.77 30.22 -7.12
C GLU A 264 -15.62 29.60 -6.02
N SER A 265 -15.44 28.30 -5.76
CA SER A 265 -16.12 27.62 -4.66
C SER A 265 -15.66 28.12 -3.30
N ALA A 266 -14.35 28.30 -3.10
CA ALA A 266 -13.81 28.88 -1.88
C ALA A 266 -14.38 30.30 -1.65
N ARG A 267 -14.38 31.16 -2.68
CA ARG A 267 -14.96 32.52 -2.63
C ARG A 267 -16.43 32.53 -2.19
N LYS A 268 -17.24 31.56 -2.62
CA LYS A 268 -18.66 31.45 -2.21
C LYS A 268 -18.85 31.18 -0.72
N HIS A 269 -17.85 30.63 -0.04
CA HIS A 269 -17.90 30.36 1.39
C HIS A 269 -17.38 31.55 2.24
N GLY A 270 -16.77 32.56 1.62
CA GLY A 270 -16.08 33.64 2.31
C GLY A 270 -14.77 33.13 2.91
N ARG A 271 -14.81 32.65 4.16
CA ARG A 271 -13.63 32.08 4.83
C ARG A 271 -13.52 30.59 4.55
N ALA A 272 -12.39 30.13 4.03
CA ALA A 272 -12.16 28.72 3.76
C ALA A 272 -10.66 28.39 3.66
N ILE A 273 -10.32 27.13 3.87
CA ILE A 273 -8.99 26.58 3.56
C ILE A 273 -9.08 25.77 2.28
N ILE A 274 -8.22 26.08 1.32
CA ILE A 274 -7.98 25.25 0.13
C ILE A 274 -6.74 24.41 0.42
N PHE A 275 -6.88 23.09 0.48
CA PHE A 275 -5.77 22.16 0.67
C PHE A 275 -5.46 21.37 -0.59
N ILE A 276 -4.19 21.38 -0.99
CA ILE A 276 -3.67 20.62 -2.14
C ILE A 276 -2.62 19.62 -1.64
N ASP A 277 -2.96 18.35 -1.63
CA ASP A 277 -1.99 17.28 -1.36
C ASP A 277 -1.13 17.00 -2.60
N GLU A 278 0.08 16.50 -2.44
CA GLU A 278 1.00 16.16 -3.56
C GLU A 278 1.13 17.29 -4.61
N ILE A 279 1.34 18.53 -4.15
CA ILE A 279 1.46 19.70 -5.04
C ILE A 279 2.61 19.55 -6.04
N ASP A 280 3.60 18.71 -5.75
CA ASP A 280 4.70 18.37 -6.65
C ASP A 280 4.25 17.69 -7.95
N SER A 281 3.04 17.13 -8.00
CA SER A 281 2.44 16.63 -9.25
C SER A 281 2.24 17.74 -10.29
N ILE A 282 1.81 18.93 -9.87
CA ILE A 282 1.57 20.08 -10.76
C ILE A 282 2.67 21.14 -10.69
N GLY A 283 3.37 21.21 -9.56
CA GLY A 283 4.35 22.23 -9.24
C GLY A 283 5.77 21.88 -9.64
N ARG A 284 6.01 20.79 -10.38
CA ARG A 284 7.37 20.35 -10.72
C ARG A 284 8.06 21.33 -11.67
N LYS A 285 9.32 21.69 -11.35
CA LYS A 285 10.20 22.52 -12.18
C LYS A 285 10.33 21.94 -13.59
N ARG A 286 10.42 22.83 -14.59
CA ARG A 286 10.67 22.47 -15.98
C ARG A 286 11.92 21.59 -16.12
N GLY A 287 11.72 20.34 -16.50
CA GLY A 287 12.79 19.50 -17.06
C GLY A 287 12.96 19.79 -18.55
N ALA A 288 14.18 19.67 -19.08
CA ALA A 288 14.51 19.81 -20.50
C ALA A 288 14.00 18.62 -21.35
N GLY A 289 12.74 18.20 -21.14
CA GLY A 289 12.10 17.09 -21.83
C GLY A 289 11.39 17.56 -23.09
N MET A 290 11.92 17.18 -24.25
CA MET A 290 11.28 17.32 -25.55
C MET A 290 10.07 16.34 -25.62
N GLY A 291 8.88 16.77 -25.17
CA GLY A 291 7.67 15.95 -25.24
C GLY A 291 6.43 16.67 -24.72
N GLY A 292 5.36 16.73 -25.53
CA GLY A 292 4.13 17.53 -25.34
C GLY A 292 3.21 17.18 -24.15
N GLY A 293 3.73 16.52 -23.10
CA GLY A 293 3.04 16.38 -21.81
C GLY A 293 3.32 17.52 -20.82
N HIS A 294 4.12 18.52 -21.23
CA HIS A 294 4.45 19.68 -20.40
C HIS A 294 3.35 20.76 -20.42
N ASP A 295 2.60 20.89 -21.52
CA ASP A 295 1.76 22.07 -21.76
C ASP A 295 0.53 22.13 -20.82
N GLU A 296 -0.06 20.98 -20.49
CA GLU A 296 -1.23 20.91 -19.59
C GLU A 296 -0.84 21.23 -18.15
N ARG A 297 0.25 20.61 -17.66
CA ARG A 297 0.78 20.87 -16.31
C ARG A 297 1.17 22.33 -16.15
N GLU A 298 1.87 22.90 -17.13
CA GLU A 298 2.26 24.32 -17.10
C GLU A 298 1.06 25.26 -17.13
N GLN A 299 0.04 24.95 -17.93
CA GLN A 299 -1.17 25.77 -17.98
C GLN A 299 -1.92 25.73 -16.64
N THR A 300 -2.06 24.55 -16.04
CA THR A 300 -2.68 24.37 -14.73
C THR A 300 -1.90 25.10 -13.63
N LEU A 301 -0.57 24.96 -13.61
CA LEU A 301 0.30 25.66 -12.67
C LEU A 301 0.17 27.19 -12.81
N ASN A 302 0.26 27.71 -14.03
CA ASN A 302 0.12 29.15 -14.27
C ASN A 302 -1.26 29.68 -13.87
N GLN A 303 -2.32 28.90 -14.10
CA GLN A 303 -3.66 29.28 -13.64
C GLN A 303 -3.73 29.32 -12.11
N MET A 304 -3.11 28.37 -11.43
CA MET A 304 -3.04 28.37 -9.96
C MET A 304 -2.29 29.59 -9.45
N LEU A 305 -1.14 29.92 -10.04
CA LEU A 305 -0.39 31.14 -9.70
C LEU A 305 -1.21 32.41 -9.95
N ALA A 306 -1.96 32.48 -11.05
CA ALA A 306 -2.82 33.61 -11.36
C ALA A 306 -3.97 33.76 -10.36
N GLU A 307 -4.61 32.67 -9.93
CA GLU A 307 -5.63 32.72 -8.88
C GLU A 307 -5.01 33.11 -7.52
N MET A 308 -3.79 32.64 -7.19
CA MET A 308 -3.09 33.01 -5.96
C MET A 308 -2.72 34.50 -5.90
N ASP A 309 -2.23 35.04 -7.02
CA ASP A 309 -1.89 36.46 -7.14
C ASP A 309 -3.16 37.33 -7.17
N GLY A 310 -4.30 36.75 -7.59
CA GLY A 310 -5.56 37.45 -7.84
C GLY A 310 -6.46 37.73 -6.63
N PHE A 311 -6.23 37.11 -5.47
CA PHE A 311 -7.01 37.41 -4.25
C PHE A 311 -6.31 38.43 -3.34
N GLU A 312 -7.08 39.36 -2.76
CA GLU A 312 -6.59 40.31 -1.77
C GLU A 312 -6.63 39.67 -0.37
N GLY A 313 -5.78 40.11 0.57
CA GLY A 313 -5.69 39.53 1.92
C GLY A 313 -7.00 39.61 2.74
N THR A 314 -8.01 40.31 2.22
CA THR A 314 -9.33 40.51 2.79
C THR A 314 -10.32 39.37 2.51
N ASP A 315 -10.03 38.48 1.55
CA ASP A 315 -10.97 37.44 1.14
C ASP A 315 -11.13 36.31 2.17
N GLY A 316 -10.25 36.24 3.19
CA GLY A 316 -10.33 35.24 4.26
C GLY A 316 -10.07 33.80 3.81
N ILE A 317 -9.47 33.62 2.63
CA ILE A 317 -9.10 32.33 2.05
C ILE A 317 -7.61 32.10 2.31
N VAL A 318 -7.27 30.93 2.84
CA VAL A 318 -5.88 30.50 3.01
C VAL A 318 -5.62 29.27 2.17
N MET A 319 -4.55 29.30 1.38
CA MET A 319 -4.09 28.12 0.67
C MET A 319 -3.12 27.31 1.54
N MET A 320 -3.32 26.01 1.62
CA MET A 320 -2.37 25.07 2.22
C MET A 320 -2.01 24.01 1.18
N ALA A 321 -0.74 23.62 1.15
CA ALA A 321 -0.29 22.54 0.28
C ALA A 321 0.65 21.60 1.03
N ALA A 322 0.72 20.34 0.62
CA ALA A 322 1.66 19.37 1.15
C ALA A 322 2.58 18.82 0.05
N THR A 323 3.86 18.65 0.38
CA THR A 323 4.83 17.98 -0.49
C THR A 323 5.80 17.12 0.32
N ASN A 324 6.22 16.02 -0.26
CA ASN A 324 7.35 15.22 0.23
C ASN A 324 8.68 15.66 -0.41
N ARG A 325 8.63 16.47 -1.46
CA ARG A 325 9.75 16.82 -2.33
C ARG A 325 9.76 18.33 -2.63
N PRO A 326 10.21 19.16 -1.68
CA PRO A 326 10.28 20.61 -1.89
C PRO A 326 11.31 21.00 -2.95
N ASP A 327 12.33 20.17 -3.17
CA ASP A 327 13.46 20.37 -4.08
C ASP A 327 13.05 20.41 -5.55
N ILE A 328 12.01 19.66 -5.94
CA ILE A 328 11.55 19.61 -7.33
C ILE A 328 10.51 20.68 -7.66
N LEU A 329 10.06 21.46 -6.69
CA LEU A 329 9.04 22.48 -6.91
C LEU A 329 9.58 23.66 -7.72
N ASP A 330 8.71 24.25 -8.54
CA ASP A 330 9.00 25.48 -9.25
C ASP A 330 9.19 26.61 -8.22
N PRO A 331 10.35 27.29 -8.22
CA PRO A 331 10.60 28.41 -7.32
C PRO A 331 9.56 29.54 -7.42
N ALA A 332 8.80 29.61 -8.53
CA ALA A 332 7.68 30.53 -8.67
C ALA A 332 6.60 30.31 -7.60
N LEU A 333 6.35 29.08 -7.16
CA LEU A 333 5.36 28.79 -6.11
C LEU A 333 5.78 29.34 -4.75
N LEU A 334 7.08 29.42 -4.48
CA LEU A 334 7.66 29.81 -3.19
C LEU A 334 7.91 31.32 -3.07
N ARG A 335 7.48 32.13 -4.05
CA ARG A 335 7.67 33.58 -4.02
C ARG A 335 6.71 34.24 -3.01
N PRO A 336 7.10 35.37 -2.39
CA PRO A 336 6.22 36.13 -1.50
C PRO A 336 4.86 36.44 -2.14
N GLY A 337 3.77 36.23 -1.39
CA GLY A 337 2.39 36.34 -1.91
C GLY A 337 1.83 35.05 -2.50
N ARG A 338 2.58 33.94 -2.49
CA ARG A 338 2.11 32.61 -2.88
C ARG A 338 2.27 31.66 -1.69
N PHE A 339 3.10 30.62 -1.78
CA PHE A 339 3.52 29.82 -0.62
C PHE A 339 4.68 30.52 0.08
N ASP A 340 4.36 31.61 0.77
CA ASP A 340 5.32 32.46 1.46
C ASP A 340 5.70 31.93 2.85
N ARG A 341 4.94 30.97 3.39
CA ARG A 341 5.30 30.21 4.58
C ARG A 341 5.57 28.76 4.25
N GLN A 342 6.70 28.26 4.74
CA GLN A 342 7.08 26.86 4.65
C GLN A 342 7.22 26.31 6.05
N VAL A 343 6.37 25.35 6.39
CA VAL A 343 6.35 24.71 7.70
C VAL A 343 6.89 23.30 7.51
N VAL A 344 8.02 23.01 8.14
CA VAL A 344 8.64 21.68 8.08
C VAL A 344 7.96 20.77 9.10
N VAL A 345 7.42 19.65 8.63
CA VAL A 345 6.83 18.57 9.44
C VAL A 345 7.80 17.39 9.42
N PRO A 346 8.76 17.33 10.37
CA PRO A 346 9.79 16.30 10.39
C PRO A 346 9.20 14.92 10.76
N LEU A 347 10.05 13.89 10.74
CA LEU A 347 9.73 12.64 11.42
C LEU A 347 9.58 12.91 12.92
N PRO A 348 8.67 12.20 13.62
CA PRO A 348 8.41 12.43 15.03
C PRO A 348 9.61 12.03 15.90
N GLU A 349 9.94 12.87 16.88
CA GLU A 349 10.93 12.58 17.93
C GLU A 349 10.38 11.59 18.95
N LEU A 350 11.22 11.08 19.87
CA LEU A 350 10.83 10.09 20.88
C LEU A 350 9.53 10.42 21.64
N ASP A 351 9.41 11.65 22.15
CA ASP A 351 8.21 12.09 22.88
C ASP A 351 6.99 12.20 21.96
N ASP A 352 7.17 12.71 20.73
CA ASP A 352 6.11 12.75 19.73
C ASP A 352 5.62 11.34 19.37
N ARG A 353 6.54 10.38 19.19
CA ARG A 353 6.21 8.97 18.91
C ARG A 353 5.39 8.37 20.05
N ARG A 354 5.75 8.63 21.31
CA ARG A 354 4.98 8.19 22.48
C ARG A 354 3.56 8.76 22.44
N ASP A 355 3.42 10.04 22.13
CA ASP A 355 2.11 10.71 22.08
C ASP A 355 1.26 10.20 20.91
N ILE A 356 1.88 9.94 19.76
CA ILE A 356 1.21 9.35 18.59
C ILE A 356 0.74 7.93 18.89
N LEU A 357 1.60 7.11 19.52
CA LEU A 357 1.22 5.78 19.99
C LEU A 357 0.03 5.85 20.96
N ASN A 358 0.06 6.77 21.93
CA ASN A 358 -1.03 7.00 22.88
C ASN A 358 -2.37 7.28 22.17
N VAL A 359 -2.38 8.07 21.09
CA VAL A 359 -3.59 8.33 20.29
C VAL A 359 -4.08 7.06 19.60
N HIS A 360 -3.19 6.30 18.97
CA HIS A 360 -3.57 5.09 18.22
C HIS A 360 -4.00 3.90 19.10
N VAL A 361 -3.65 3.91 20.38
CA VAL A 361 -4.10 2.88 21.33
C VAL A 361 -5.40 3.22 22.06
N ARG A 362 -5.92 4.46 22.01
CA ARG A 362 -7.09 4.89 22.81
C ARG A 362 -8.31 3.98 22.67
N HIS A 363 -8.51 3.39 21.49
CA HIS A 363 -9.64 2.52 21.19
C HIS A 363 -9.31 1.03 21.21
N LYS A 364 -8.14 0.65 21.73
CA LYS A 364 -7.66 -0.73 21.82
C LYS A 364 -7.56 -1.16 23.28
N LYS A 365 -7.79 -2.45 23.53
CA LYS A 365 -7.63 -3.04 24.87
C LYS A 365 -6.18 -3.48 25.02
N LEU A 366 -5.43 -2.76 25.84
CA LEU A 366 -4.05 -3.09 26.17
C LEU A 366 -3.98 -3.81 27.52
N SER A 367 -2.98 -4.68 27.66
CA SER A 367 -2.62 -5.28 28.93
C SER A 367 -1.71 -4.32 29.72
N ALA A 368 -1.60 -4.54 31.04
CA ALA A 368 -0.86 -3.66 31.95
C ALA A 368 0.67 -3.73 31.77
N ASP A 369 1.17 -4.74 31.07
CA ASP A 369 2.57 -4.94 30.72
C ASP A 369 3.06 -4.09 29.54
N VAL A 370 2.14 -3.45 28.79
CA VAL A 370 2.49 -2.67 27.60
C VAL A 370 3.16 -1.35 28.00
N ASP A 371 4.46 -1.25 27.73
CA ASP A 371 5.23 -0.02 27.89
C ASP A 371 5.41 0.69 26.52
N LEU A 372 4.59 1.70 26.27
CA LEU A 372 4.66 2.50 25.05
C LEU A 372 5.94 3.34 24.94
N ALA A 373 6.62 3.65 26.05
CA ALA A 373 7.90 4.35 25.98
C ALA A 373 9.00 3.41 25.44
N MET A 374 8.96 2.13 25.81
CA MET A 374 9.83 1.12 25.21
C MET A 374 9.52 0.91 23.72
N VAL A 375 8.24 0.86 23.34
CA VAL A 375 7.83 0.79 21.93
C VAL A 375 8.35 2.01 21.15
N ALA A 376 8.18 3.22 21.68
CA ALA A 376 8.62 4.46 21.03
C ALA A 376 10.15 4.54 20.82
N ARG A 377 10.94 4.02 21.77
CA ARG A 377 12.40 3.88 21.61
C ARG A 377 12.75 2.89 20.50
N GLY A 378 11.95 1.85 20.32
CA GLY A 378 12.18 0.77 19.35
C GLY A 378 11.74 1.11 17.93
N THR A 379 11.22 2.32 17.71
CA THR A 379 10.69 2.77 16.42
C THR A 379 11.37 4.07 15.95
N PRO A 380 12.72 4.20 16.01
CA PRO A 380 13.38 5.41 15.55
C PRO A 380 13.14 5.60 14.04
N GLY A 381 12.91 6.85 13.63
CA GLY A 381 12.68 7.20 12.23
C GLY A 381 11.33 6.75 11.64
N MET A 382 10.46 6.09 12.41
CA MET A 382 9.10 5.76 11.96
C MET A 382 8.23 7.01 11.90
N SER A 383 7.45 7.16 10.81
CA SER A 383 6.46 8.23 10.68
C SER A 383 5.20 7.93 11.53
N GLY A 384 4.33 8.92 11.71
CA GLY A 384 3.07 8.71 12.42
C GLY A 384 2.19 7.62 11.77
N ALA A 385 2.20 7.52 10.45
CA ALA A 385 1.52 6.46 9.71
C ALA A 385 2.15 5.08 9.97
N ASP A 386 3.47 4.99 10.06
CA ASP A 386 4.17 3.74 10.38
C ASP A 386 3.84 3.27 11.80
N LEU A 387 3.78 4.21 12.77
CA LEU A 387 3.35 3.91 14.13
C LEU A 387 1.90 3.45 14.17
N ALA A 388 1.00 4.10 13.44
CA ALA A 388 -0.40 3.66 13.32
C ALA A 388 -0.49 2.22 12.78
N ASN A 389 0.33 1.90 11.77
CA ASN A 389 0.42 0.56 11.21
C ASN A 389 0.98 -0.45 12.22
N LEU A 390 2.01 -0.08 12.99
CA LEU A 390 2.59 -0.91 14.05
C LEU A 390 1.54 -1.29 15.10
N VAL A 391 0.79 -0.32 15.62
CA VAL A 391 -0.29 -0.59 16.61
C VAL A 391 -1.39 -1.47 15.99
N ASN A 392 -1.65 -1.31 14.69
CA ASN A 392 -2.60 -2.16 13.99
C ASN A 392 -2.10 -3.60 13.85
N GLU A 393 -0.85 -3.81 13.45
CA GLU A 393 -0.22 -5.13 13.36
C GLU A 393 -0.15 -5.84 14.72
N ALA A 394 0.13 -5.11 15.80
CA ALA A 394 0.10 -5.65 17.17
C ALA A 394 -1.30 -6.16 17.53
N ALA A 395 -2.34 -5.37 17.24
CA ALA A 395 -3.72 -5.79 17.46
C ALA A 395 -4.12 -7.00 16.60
N LEU A 396 -3.68 -7.05 15.34
CA LEU A 396 -3.91 -8.22 14.48
C LEU A 396 -3.15 -9.46 14.99
N GLY A 397 -1.95 -9.28 15.56
CA GLY A 397 -1.20 -10.32 16.26
C GLY A 397 -1.98 -10.92 17.42
N ALA A 398 -2.51 -10.07 18.31
CA ALA A 398 -3.35 -10.50 19.42
C ALA A 398 -4.59 -11.28 18.95
N VAL A 399 -5.25 -10.80 17.87
CA VAL A 399 -6.41 -11.48 17.27
C VAL A 399 -6.03 -12.84 16.68
N ARG A 400 -4.90 -12.97 15.97
CA ARG A 400 -4.41 -14.25 15.42
C ARG A 400 -4.16 -15.29 16.51
N ARG A 401 -3.68 -14.84 17.68
CA ARG A 401 -3.45 -15.67 18.87
C ARG A 401 -4.73 -15.99 19.65
N GLY A 402 -5.87 -15.42 19.25
CA GLY A 402 -7.16 -15.59 19.94
C GLY A 402 -7.30 -14.76 21.22
N SER A 403 -6.38 -13.81 21.47
CA SER A 403 -6.44 -12.93 22.63
C SER A 403 -7.45 -11.78 22.43
N LYS A 404 -8.04 -11.31 23.53
CA LYS A 404 -8.94 -10.13 23.57
C LYS A 404 -8.22 -8.85 23.96
N VAL A 405 -6.94 -8.95 24.32
CA VAL A 405 -6.11 -7.87 24.84
C VAL A 405 -4.77 -7.93 24.12
N VAL A 406 -4.24 -6.76 23.74
CA VAL A 406 -2.91 -6.63 23.14
C VAL A 406 -1.87 -6.57 24.26
N GLU A 407 -0.90 -7.46 24.20
CA GLU A 407 0.19 -7.60 25.19
C GLU A 407 1.50 -7.04 24.62
N MET A 408 2.53 -6.87 25.45
CA MET A 408 3.79 -6.24 25.03
C MET A 408 4.50 -7.04 23.93
N HIS A 409 4.48 -8.38 24.00
CA HIS A 409 5.09 -9.20 22.96
C HIS A 409 4.39 -9.04 21.60
N ASP A 410 3.09 -8.70 21.57
CA ASP A 410 2.39 -8.46 20.29
C ASP A 410 2.93 -7.18 19.61
N PHE A 411 3.37 -6.18 20.38
CA PHE A 411 4.07 -4.99 19.85
C PHE A 411 5.48 -5.32 19.37
N GLU A 412 6.22 -6.15 20.11
CA GLU A 412 7.55 -6.60 19.69
C GLU A 412 7.48 -7.41 18.38
N ASP A 413 6.56 -8.37 18.29
CA ASP A 413 6.34 -9.16 17.07
C ASP A 413 5.89 -8.29 15.90
N ALA A 414 5.05 -7.28 16.16
CA ALA A 414 4.63 -6.32 15.15
C ALA A 414 5.81 -5.47 14.66
N ARG A 415 6.67 -5.01 15.56
CA ARG A 415 7.88 -4.26 15.23
C ARG A 415 8.81 -5.09 14.35
N ASP A 416 9.09 -6.32 14.78
CA ASP A 416 9.94 -7.24 14.02
C ASP A 416 9.35 -7.51 12.63
N ARG A 417 8.03 -7.66 12.53
CA ARG A 417 7.34 -7.88 11.26
C ARG A 417 7.39 -6.65 10.34
N VAL A 418 7.25 -5.44 10.89
CA VAL A 418 7.31 -4.19 10.11
C VAL A 418 8.73 -3.92 9.62
N LEU A 419 9.75 -4.14 10.47
CA LEU A 419 11.14 -3.86 10.14
C LEU A 419 11.78 -4.94 9.26
N MET A 420 11.50 -6.22 9.54
CA MET A 420 12.24 -7.35 8.96
C MET A 420 11.37 -8.27 8.10
N GLY A 421 10.05 -8.08 8.10
CA GLY A 421 9.11 -8.94 7.39
C GLY A 421 8.64 -10.15 8.20
N GLN A 422 7.88 -11.03 7.56
CA GLN A 422 7.24 -12.15 8.23
C GLN A 422 8.26 -13.23 8.65
N ARG A 423 7.97 -13.92 9.77
CA ARG A 423 8.71 -15.11 10.21
C ARG A 423 8.58 -16.21 9.15
N ARG A 424 9.69 -16.89 8.85
CA ARG A 424 9.73 -17.98 7.88
C ARG A 424 9.62 -19.32 8.60
N GLU A 425 8.41 -19.66 9.05
CA GLU A 425 8.15 -20.93 9.76
C GLU A 425 8.51 -22.17 8.93
N SER A 426 8.44 -22.08 7.59
CA SER A 426 8.78 -23.19 6.69
C SER A 426 10.29 -23.37 6.45
N MET A 427 11.13 -22.44 6.91
CA MET A 427 12.58 -22.52 6.75
C MET A 427 13.17 -23.34 7.90
N VAL A 428 13.50 -24.59 7.60
CA VAL A 428 14.19 -25.47 8.55
C VAL A 428 15.69 -25.29 8.36
N LEU A 429 16.34 -24.67 9.35
CA LEU A 429 17.81 -24.61 9.43
C LEU A 429 18.34 -25.93 9.97
N SER A 430 19.45 -26.41 9.42
CA SER A 430 20.20 -27.53 10.00
C SER A 430 20.74 -27.15 11.38
N ASP A 431 20.99 -28.15 12.24
CA ASP A 431 21.53 -27.90 13.59
C ASP A 431 22.85 -27.13 13.54
N SER A 432 23.71 -27.42 12.53
CA SER A 432 24.94 -26.68 12.30
C SER A 432 24.72 -25.23 11.87
N GLU A 433 23.71 -24.95 11.03
CA GLU A 433 23.40 -23.56 10.64
C GLU A 433 22.81 -22.77 11.80
N LYS A 434 21.98 -23.41 12.64
CA LYS A 434 21.46 -22.81 13.88
C LYS A 434 22.59 -22.49 14.84
N GLU A 435 23.54 -23.40 15.01
CA GLU A 435 24.72 -23.20 15.87
C GLU A 435 25.57 -22.03 15.37
N ILE A 436 25.90 -22.00 14.07
CA ILE A 436 26.65 -20.88 13.47
C ILE A 436 25.90 -19.56 13.69
N THR A 437 24.59 -19.53 13.47
CA THR A 437 23.75 -18.34 13.69
C THR A 437 23.74 -17.92 15.16
N ALA A 438 23.69 -18.86 16.11
CA ALA A 438 23.73 -18.56 17.54
C ALA A 438 25.04 -17.90 17.98
N TYR A 439 26.18 -18.38 17.47
CA TYR A 439 27.47 -17.73 17.73
C TYR A 439 27.61 -16.40 16.99
N HIS A 440 27.06 -16.29 15.78
CA HIS A 440 27.04 -15.04 15.03
C HIS A 440 26.29 -13.94 15.80
N GLU A 441 25.04 -14.21 16.18
CA GLU A 441 24.23 -13.27 16.96
C GLU A 441 24.79 -13.05 18.37
N GLY A 442 25.32 -14.11 19.00
CA GLY A 442 26.02 -14.02 20.27
C GLY A 442 27.24 -13.09 20.21
N GLY A 443 27.96 -13.07 19.08
CA GLY A 443 29.09 -12.18 18.84
C GLY A 443 28.68 -10.71 18.80
N HIS A 444 27.62 -10.38 18.07
CA HIS A 444 27.05 -9.02 18.09
C HIS A 444 26.60 -8.61 19.49
N ALA A 445 25.84 -9.47 20.17
CA ALA A 445 25.29 -9.20 21.49
C ALA A 445 26.37 -8.99 22.55
N LEU A 446 27.41 -9.82 22.54
CA LEU A 446 28.54 -9.71 23.46
C LEU A 446 29.30 -8.40 23.25
N CYS A 447 29.63 -8.05 22.00
CA CYS A 447 30.30 -6.80 21.69
C CYS A 447 29.46 -5.59 22.10
N ALA A 448 28.16 -5.57 21.77
CA ALA A 448 27.25 -4.49 22.12
C ALA A 448 27.12 -4.29 23.64
N ALA A 449 27.11 -5.38 24.43
CA ALA A 449 26.98 -5.31 25.87
C ALA A 449 28.26 -4.86 26.60
N LEU A 450 29.44 -5.11 26.03
CA LEU A 450 30.73 -4.79 26.66
C LEU A 450 31.29 -3.41 26.26
N LEU A 451 30.86 -2.86 25.13
CA LEU A 451 31.33 -1.58 24.63
C LEU A 451 30.57 -0.42 25.29
N PRO A 452 31.26 0.58 25.87
CA PRO A 452 30.61 1.60 26.69
C PRO A 452 29.75 2.60 25.92
N ASN A 453 30.05 2.85 24.64
CA ASN A 453 29.29 3.79 23.81
C ASN A 453 28.31 3.08 22.87
N ALA A 454 28.33 1.75 22.81
CA ALA A 454 27.39 0.99 21.99
C ALA A 454 25.97 1.05 22.58
N ASP A 455 24.96 1.02 21.71
CA ASP A 455 23.58 0.94 22.17
C ASP A 455 23.30 -0.40 22.86
N PRO A 456 22.57 -0.41 23.99
CA PRO A 456 22.36 -1.61 24.77
C PRO A 456 21.53 -2.65 24.00
N VAL A 457 21.86 -3.92 24.21
CA VAL A 457 21.10 -5.04 23.66
C VAL A 457 19.70 -5.05 24.27
N HIS A 458 18.70 -5.12 23.40
CA HIS A 458 17.31 -5.28 23.79
C HIS A 458 16.86 -6.74 23.67
N LYS A 459 17.13 -7.36 22.52
CA LYS A 459 16.72 -8.74 22.20
C LYS A 459 17.65 -9.38 21.20
N VAL A 460 17.90 -10.68 21.34
CA VAL A 460 18.69 -11.49 20.41
C VAL A 460 17.86 -12.70 20.01
N THR A 461 17.76 -13.01 18.72
CA THR A 461 17.01 -14.18 18.22
C THR A 461 17.71 -14.86 17.06
N ILE A 462 17.65 -16.19 17.01
CA ILE A 462 18.16 -17.01 15.91
C ILE A 462 17.03 -17.50 14.98
N LEU A 463 15.87 -16.85 15.06
CA LEU A 463 14.70 -17.20 14.27
C LEU A 463 14.68 -16.42 12.95
N PRO A 464 14.56 -17.10 11.80
CA PRO A 464 14.64 -16.44 10.51
C PRO A 464 13.43 -15.52 10.25
N ARG A 465 13.74 -14.28 9.86
CA ARG A 465 12.76 -13.20 9.58
C ARG A 465 13.16 -12.51 8.27
N GLY A 466 12.25 -12.51 7.30
CA GLY A 466 12.52 -11.96 5.96
C GLY A 466 13.80 -12.52 5.33
N MET A 467 14.81 -11.66 5.17
CA MET A 467 16.11 -12.00 4.59
C MET A 467 17.18 -12.39 5.64
N ALA A 468 16.95 -12.14 6.93
CA ALA A 468 17.89 -12.42 8.00
C ALA A 468 17.64 -13.81 8.63
N LEU A 469 18.71 -14.52 9.01
CA LEU A 469 18.65 -15.82 9.69
C LEU A 469 18.58 -15.68 11.22
N GLY A 470 19.17 -14.63 11.76
CA GLY A 470 19.06 -14.18 13.14
C GLY A 470 19.11 -12.66 13.20
N VAL A 471 18.89 -12.08 14.38
CA VAL A 471 19.10 -10.66 14.61
C VAL A 471 19.40 -10.32 16.06
N THR A 472 20.34 -9.40 16.25
CA THR A 472 20.64 -8.71 17.50
C THR A 472 20.08 -7.31 17.45
N GLN A 473 19.04 -7.04 18.25
CA GLN A 473 18.38 -5.74 18.31
C GLN A 473 18.98 -4.91 19.43
N GLN A 474 19.48 -3.73 19.08
CA GLN A 474 19.93 -2.70 20.01
C GLN A 474 18.85 -1.62 20.15
N LEU A 475 18.74 -1.04 21.34
CA LEU A 475 17.75 0.00 21.63
C LEU A 475 18.46 1.21 22.24
N PRO A 476 18.57 2.34 21.53
CA PRO A 476 19.17 3.55 22.09
C PRO A 476 18.43 4.02 23.34
N GLU A 477 19.17 4.47 24.36
CA GLU A 477 18.58 5.09 25.55
C GLU A 477 18.04 6.49 25.25
N GLU A 478 18.75 7.20 24.38
CA GLU A 478 18.45 8.57 23.96
C GLU A 478 18.54 8.69 22.44
N GLU A 479 17.72 9.58 21.86
CA GLU A 479 17.76 9.89 20.44
C GLU A 479 18.87 10.91 20.17
N ARG A 480 19.96 10.48 19.52
CA ARG A 480 21.14 11.31 19.28
C ARG A 480 21.05 12.01 17.93
N HIS A 481 21.28 13.33 17.91
CA HIS A 481 21.39 14.11 16.67
C HIS A 481 22.83 14.22 16.14
N SER A 482 23.81 13.99 17.01
CA SER A 482 25.24 14.00 16.69
C SER A 482 25.90 12.75 17.25
N TYR A 483 26.73 12.10 16.44
CA TYR A 483 27.47 10.89 16.82
C TYR A 483 28.95 11.20 17.03
N SER A 484 29.53 10.70 18.11
CA SER A 484 30.97 10.82 18.34
C SER A 484 31.75 9.82 17.50
N MET A 485 33.06 10.05 17.34
CA MET A 485 33.92 9.12 16.62
C MET A 485 33.97 7.75 17.32
N GLU A 486 34.04 7.75 18.65
CA GLU A 486 34.07 6.54 19.47
C GLU A 486 32.81 5.69 19.28
N TYR A 487 31.63 6.32 19.24
CA TYR A 487 30.38 5.62 18.96
C TYR A 487 30.40 4.94 17.59
N LEU A 488 30.90 5.63 16.55
CA LEU A 488 30.94 5.09 15.19
C LEU A 488 31.95 3.95 15.07
N GLU A 489 33.11 4.08 15.70
CA GLU A 489 34.11 3.00 15.77
C GLU A 489 33.56 1.78 16.52
N GLU A 490 32.90 1.97 17.66
CA GLU A 490 32.30 0.88 18.42
C GLU A 490 31.13 0.23 17.69
N SER A 491 30.34 1.01 16.94
CA SER A 491 29.31 0.47 16.05
C SER A 491 29.90 -0.44 14.96
N ILE A 492 31.10 -0.11 14.44
CA ILE A 492 31.83 -0.99 13.51
C ILE A 492 32.29 -2.26 14.23
N VAL A 493 32.81 -2.16 15.45
CA VAL A 493 33.22 -3.33 16.25
C VAL A 493 32.03 -4.27 16.50
N VAL A 494 30.86 -3.74 16.87
CA VAL A 494 29.63 -4.53 17.04
C VAL A 494 29.24 -5.23 15.75
N ALA A 495 29.22 -4.52 14.61
CA ALA A 495 28.90 -5.12 13.31
C ALA A 495 29.91 -6.21 12.89
N MET A 496 31.19 -6.11 13.25
CA MET A 496 32.16 -7.18 13.01
C MET A 496 31.97 -8.41 13.92
N GLY A 497 31.19 -8.27 14.99
CA GLY A 497 30.98 -9.29 16.04
C GLY A 497 30.63 -10.67 15.51
N GLY A 498 29.59 -10.78 14.68
CA GLY A 498 29.13 -12.07 14.17
C GLY A 498 30.16 -12.80 13.32
N ARG A 499 30.75 -12.09 12.35
CA ARG A 499 31.83 -12.64 11.51
C ARG A 499 33.02 -13.13 12.32
N VAL A 500 33.48 -12.32 13.28
CA VAL A 500 34.64 -12.65 14.10
C VAL A 500 34.34 -13.83 15.03
N ALA A 501 33.14 -13.90 15.60
CA ALA A 501 32.70 -15.05 16.39
C ALA A 501 32.74 -16.34 15.56
N GLU A 502 32.21 -16.33 14.33
CA GLU A 502 32.27 -17.50 13.43
C GLU A 502 33.71 -17.95 13.16
N GLU A 503 34.61 -17.01 12.85
CA GLU A 503 36.01 -17.31 12.54
C GLU A 503 36.74 -17.90 13.76
N LEU A 504 36.51 -17.35 14.96
CA LEU A 504 37.15 -17.82 16.20
C LEU A 504 36.60 -19.15 16.73
N VAL A 505 35.34 -19.48 16.44
CA VAL A 505 34.68 -20.69 16.94
C VAL A 505 34.82 -21.84 15.93
N PHE A 506 34.53 -21.58 14.66
CA PHE A 506 34.44 -22.61 13.62
C PHE A 506 35.61 -22.60 12.63
N ASN A 507 36.50 -21.61 12.70
CA ASN A 507 37.58 -21.42 11.72
C ASN A 507 37.06 -21.40 10.27
N HIS A 508 35.88 -20.82 10.09
CA HIS A 508 35.18 -20.69 8.82
C HIS A 508 34.54 -19.30 8.71
N ARG A 509 34.27 -18.85 7.49
CA ARG A 509 33.61 -17.56 7.20
C ARG A 509 32.35 -17.81 6.38
N SER A 510 31.20 -17.38 6.89
CA SER A 510 29.93 -17.50 6.18
C SER A 510 29.64 -16.29 5.28
N THR A 511 28.62 -16.41 4.43
CA THR A 511 28.03 -15.29 3.69
C THR A 511 27.05 -14.47 4.53
N GLY A 512 26.74 -14.89 5.76
CA GLY A 512 25.80 -14.22 6.66
C GLY A 512 26.25 -12.80 7.03
N ALA A 513 27.56 -12.59 7.17
CA ALA A 513 28.17 -11.31 7.51
C ALA A 513 28.17 -10.24 6.39
N SER A 514 27.55 -10.51 5.23
CA SER A 514 27.59 -9.59 4.08
C SER A 514 26.99 -8.23 4.39
N ASN A 515 25.86 -8.21 5.10
CA ASN A 515 25.19 -6.96 5.48
C ASN A 515 26.05 -6.16 6.47
N ASP A 516 26.67 -6.84 7.44
CA ASP A 516 27.49 -6.17 8.46
C ASP A 516 28.74 -5.53 7.86
N LEU A 517 29.35 -6.19 6.88
CA LEU A 517 30.48 -5.63 6.13
C LEU A 517 30.03 -4.43 5.28
N GLN A 518 28.87 -4.48 4.65
CA GLN A 518 28.33 -3.36 3.87
C GLN A 518 28.08 -2.14 4.77
N VAL A 519 27.36 -2.32 5.89
CA VAL A 519 27.05 -1.26 6.84
C VAL A 519 28.31 -0.70 7.48
N SER A 520 29.26 -1.55 7.86
CA SER A 520 30.54 -1.11 8.43
C SER A 520 31.38 -0.32 7.43
N THR A 521 31.45 -0.79 6.18
CA THR A 521 32.22 -0.12 5.12
C THR A 521 31.62 1.24 4.78
N GLU A 522 30.30 1.32 4.69
CA GLU A 522 29.60 2.58 4.46
C GLU A 522 29.83 3.57 5.61
N ARG A 523 29.71 3.10 6.86
CA ARG A 523 29.99 3.93 8.04
C ARG A 523 31.43 4.43 8.06
N ALA A 524 32.41 3.55 7.84
CA ALA A 524 33.82 3.92 7.77
C ALA A 524 34.10 4.91 6.62
N ARG A 525 33.47 4.73 5.46
CA ARG A 525 33.58 5.67 4.34
C ARG A 525 33.08 7.05 4.73
N ARG A 526 31.88 7.16 5.33
CA ARG A 526 31.31 8.43 5.78
C ARG A 526 32.13 9.11 6.87
N MET A 527 32.75 8.35 7.78
CA MET A 527 33.71 8.90 8.75
C MET A 527 34.86 9.62 8.05
N VAL A 528 35.38 9.05 6.96
CA VAL A 528 36.50 9.59 6.19
C VAL A 528 36.07 10.72 5.26
N THR A 529 34.94 10.58 4.57
CA THR A 529 34.53 11.48 3.49
C THR A 529 33.58 12.60 3.93
N GLU A 530 32.65 12.36 4.84
CA GLU A 530 31.62 13.34 5.21
C GLU A 530 31.94 14.02 6.55
N PHE A 531 32.38 13.23 7.53
CA PHE A 531 32.54 13.70 8.91
C PHE A 531 33.93 14.24 9.23
N GLY A 532 34.91 14.04 8.35
CA GLY A 532 36.27 14.54 8.53
C GLY A 532 37.01 13.88 9.69
N MET A 533 36.71 12.61 10.00
CA MET A 533 37.28 11.83 11.13
C MET A 533 38.55 11.06 10.76
N SER A 534 39.24 11.44 9.68
CA SER A 534 40.56 10.90 9.33
C SER A 534 41.60 12.00 9.35
N ASP A 535 42.68 11.80 10.11
CA ASP A 535 43.79 12.76 10.20
C ASP A 535 44.48 13.00 8.84
N LYS A 536 44.54 11.98 7.98
CA LYS A 536 45.20 12.09 6.67
C LYS A 536 44.36 12.88 5.66
N ILE A 537 43.04 12.69 5.68
CA ILE A 537 42.11 13.42 4.81
C ILE A 537 41.82 14.82 5.36
N GLY A 538 41.76 14.96 6.69
CA GLY A 538 41.43 16.18 7.40
C GLY A 538 39.93 16.52 7.39
N PRO A 539 39.54 17.67 7.98
CA PRO A 539 38.15 18.09 8.15
C PRO A 539 37.56 18.66 6.86
N ARG A 540 37.38 17.81 5.85
CA ARG A 540 36.84 18.17 4.53
C ARG A 540 35.68 17.25 4.17
N ALA A 541 34.59 17.83 3.67
CA ALA A 541 33.45 17.09 3.17
C ALA A 541 33.65 16.76 1.68
N TRP A 542 34.01 15.51 1.41
CA TRP A 542 34.17 14.90 0.09
C TRP A 542 32.92 14.10 -0.25
N GLY A 543 31.82 14.78 -0.55
CA GLY A 543 30.57 14.11 -0.91
C GLY A 543 29.51 15.10 -1.35
N THR A 544 28.88 14.83 -2.49
CA THR A 544 27.73 15.61 -2.95
C THR A 544 26.53 15.24 -2.08
N SER A 545 26.22 16.07 -1.08
CA SER A 545 25.08 15.90 -0.17
C SER A 545 23.74 16.28 -0.83
N GLY A 546 23.51 15.86 -2.08
CA GLY A 546 22.31 16.13 -2.85
C GLY A 546 21.50 14.84 -3.09
N PRO A 547 20.16 14.88 -3.08
CA PRO A 547 19.36 13.71 -3.42
C PRO A 547 19.68 13.24 -4.84
N VAL A 548 20.11 11.98 -4.97
CA VAL A 548 20.43 11.32 -6.24
C VAL A 548 19.17 11.28 -7.10
N PHE A 549 19.13 12.11 -8.14
CA PHE A 549 18.05 12.13 -9.09
C PHE A 549 18.18 10.97 -10.08
N LEU A 550 17.11 10.20 -10.29
CA LEU A 550 16.99 9.20 -11.36
C LEU A 550 17.10 9.90 -12.73
N GLY A 551 18.33 10.01 -13.22
CA GLY A 551 18.71 10.74 -14.43
C GLY A 551 20.13 11.30 -14.40
N GLU A 552 20.73 11.48 -13.21
CA GLU A 552 22.12 11.91 -13.02
C GLU A 552 23.11 10.77 -12.72
N ASP A 553 22.62 9.54 -12.60
CA ASP A 553 23.43 8.34 -12.29
C ASP A 553 24.51 8.01 -13.33
N PHE A 554 24.44 8.60 -14.53
CA PHE A 554 25.41 8.32 -15.60
C PHE A 554 26.69 9.16 -15.54
N GLY A 555 26.89 9.98 -14.50
CA GLY A 555 28.09 10.81 -14.45
C GLY A 555 28.29 11.66 -13.21
N GLN A 556 28.05 11.14 -12.00
CA GLN A 556 28.64 11.79 -10.82
C GLN A 556 30.17 11.69 -10.93
N GLN A 557 30.77 12.77 -11.45
CA GLN A 557 32.20 12.96 -11.46
C GLN A 557 32.63 13.09 -10.00
N ARG A 558 33.46 12.15 -9.52
CA ARG A 558 34.09 12.28 -8.20
C ARG A 558 34.78 13.63 -8.15
N GLU A 559 34.44 14.47 -7.16
CA GLU A 559 34.99 15.83 -7.00
C GLU A 559 36.47 15.84 -6.56
N TYR A 560 37.13 14.68 -6.52
CA TYR A 560 38.49 14.48 -6.03
C TYR A 560 39.32 13.58 -6.95
N SER A 561 40.65 13.70 -6.84
CA SER A 561 41.61 12.96 -7.67
C SER A 561 41.65 11.46 -7.37
N GLU A 562 42.16 10.66 -8.31
CA GLU A 562 42.43 9.21 -8.10
C GLU A 562 43.32 8.95 -6.89
N ASP A 563 44.35 9.78 -6.67
CA ASP A 563 45.21 9.63 -5.49
C ASP A 563 44.46 9.89 -4.18
N THR A 564 43.49 10.81 -4.19
CA THR A 564 42.61 11.04 -3.03
C THR A 564 41.65 9.86 -2.84
N SER A 565 41.13 9.29 -3.93
CA SER A 565 40.29 8.08 -3.87
C SER A 565 41.04 6.92 -3.24
N ARG A 566 42.29 6.67 -3.67
CA ARG A 566 43.15 5.64 -3.07
C ARG A 566 43.38 5.89 -1.58
N LEU A 567 43.67 7.14 -1.21
CA LEU A 567 43.88 7.52 0.19
C LEU A 567 42.62 7.31 1.04
N ILE A 568 41.43 7.61 0.51
CA ILE A 568 40.16 7.33 1.17
C ILE A 568 40.00 5.83 1.40
N ASP A 569 40.21 5.01 0.37
CA ASP A 569 40.06 3.56 0.47
C ASP A 569 41.07 2.95 1.46
N ASP A 570 42.31 3.43 1.50
CA ASP A 570 43.34 3.02 2.47
C ASP A 570 42.92 3.35 3.92
N GLU A 571 42.35 4.54 4.15
CA GLU A 571 41.87 4.95 5.48
C GLU A 571 40.61 4.18 5.91
N VAL A 572 39.70 3.88 4.97
CA VAL A 572 38.54 3.00 5.23
C VAL A 572 39.00 1.60 5.61
N GLU A 573 39.92 1.00 4.85
CA GLU A 573 40.48 -0.32 5.17
C GLU A 573 41.14 -0.33 6.55
N LYS A 574 41.91 0.72 6.88
CA LYS A 574 42.55 0.87 8.18
C LYS A 574 41.52 0.88 9.32
N ILE A 575 40.46 1.67 9.22
CA ILE A 575 39.39 1.74 10.25
C ILE A 575 38.76 0.36 10.44
N LEU A 576 38.39 -0.32 9.35
CA LEU A 576 37.77 -1.64 9.40
C LEU A 576 38.69 -2.70 10.03
N ARG A 577 39.98 -2.71 9.68
CA ARG A 577 40.97 -3.65 10.25
C ARG A 577 41.27 -3.37 11.72
N VAL A 578 41.22 -2.12 12.15
CA VAL A 578 41.34 -1.76 13.58
C VAL A 578 40.12 -2.27 14.34
N GLY A 579 38.91 -2.04 13.80
CA GLY A 579 37.66 -2.55 14.35
C GLY A 579 37.63 -4.08 14.46
N GLU A 580 38.04 -4.80 13.39
CA GLU A 580 38.12 -6.27 13.37
C GLU A 580 39.08 -6.79 14.44
N ARG A 581 40.28 -6.21 14.58
CA ARG A 581 41.23 -6.62 15.63
C ARG A 581 40.71 -6.35 17.05
N ARG A 582 40.12 -5.18 17.29
CA ARG A 582 39.50 -4.86 18.59
C ARG A 582 38.37 -5.83 18.92
N CYS A 583 37.57 -6.20 17.92
CA CYS A 583 36.52 -7.22 18.05
C CYS A 583 37.09 -8.60 18.41
N GLN A 584 38.15 -9.04 17.71
CA GLN A 584 38.84 -10.30 17.98
C GLN A 584 39.36 -10.37 19.42
N GLU A 585 40.06 -9.32 19.88
CA GLU A 585 40.57 -9.25 21.25
C GLU A 585 39.45 -9.30 22.29
N LEU A 586 38.34 -8.58 22.03
CA LEU A 586 37.19 -8.53 22.93
C LEU A 586 36.50 -9.89 23.07
N ILE A 587 36.24 -10.57 21.94
CA ILE A 587 35.60 -11.90 21.92
C ILE A 587 36.54 -12.96 22.51
N GLN A 588 37.84 -12.94 22.20
CA GLN A 588 38.80 -13.89 22.76
C GLN A 588 38.91 -13.76 24.29
N THR A 589 38.95 -12.53 24.80
CA THR A 589 39.01 -12.27 26.25
C THR A 589 37.75 -12.75 26.97
N ASN A 590 36.59 -12.70 26.30
CA ASN A 590 35.29 -13.04 26.88
C ASN A 590 34.68 -14.30 26.24
N ARG A 591 35.51 -15.25 25.80
CA ARG A 591 35.06 -16.43 25.04
C ARG A 591 34.02 -17.26 25.79
N VAL A 592 34.19 -17.42 27.11
CA VAL A 592 33.24 -18.15 27.95
C VAL A 592 31.86 -17.50 27.94
N ALA A 593 31.79 -16.16 27.97
CA ALA A 593 30.52 -15.45 27.88
C ALA A 593 29.83 -15.66 26.53
N LEU A 594 30.59 -15.65 25.43
CA LEU A 594 30.06 -15.97 24.09
C LEU A 594 29.46 -17.37 24.06
N ASP A 595 30.18 -18.37 24.56
CA ASP A 595 29.74 -19.76 24.55
C ASP A 595 28.44 -19.93 25.38
N LEU A 596 28.32 -19.26 26.54
CA LEU A 596 27.10 -19.26 27.36
C LEU A 596 25.91 -18.60 26.64
N ILE A 597 26.14 -17.47 25.97
CA ILE A 597 25.11 -16.76 25.21
C ILE A 597 24.61 -17.64 24.05
N ALA A 598 25.52 -18.24 23.29
CA ALA A 598 25.19 -19.10 22.17
C ALA A 598 24.42 -20.35 22.63
N GLN A 599 24.82 -20.97 23.74
CA GLN A 599 24.08 -22.11 24.30
C GLN A 599 22.65 -21.72 24.72
N LEU A 600 22.46 -20.58 25.40
CA LEU A 600 21.12 -20.14 25.78
C LEU A 600 20.25 -19.81 24.56
N LEU A 601 20.85 -19.25 23.51
CA LEU A 601 20.17 -19.02 22.23
C LEU A 601 19.74 -20.33 21.57
N LEU A 602 20.53 -21.40 21.66
CA LEU A 602 20.15 -22.70 21.14
C LEU A 602 19.02 -23.37 21.95
N GLU A 603 18.95 -23.11 23.26
CA GLU A 603 17.88 -23.62 24.13
C GLU A 603 16.56 -22.86 23.95
N ASN A 604 16.61 -21.52 23.92
CA ASN A 604 15.41 -20.67 23.97
C ASN A 604 15.05 -20.01 22.64
N GLU A 605 15.91 -20.10 21.61
CA GLU A 605 15.83 -19.44 20.29
C GLU A 605 15.83 -17.90 20.32
N THR A 606 15.44 -17.29 21.44
CA THR A 606 15.37 -15.85 21.69
C THR A 606 15.70 -15.57 23.15
N ILE A 607 16.55 -14.57 23.38
CA ILE A 607 16.94 -14.11 24.72
C ILE A 607 16.86 -12.59 24.81
N SER A 608 16.64 -12.08 26.01
CA SER A 608 16.61 -10.64 26.32
C SER A 608 18.01 -10.08 26.59
N GLY A 609 18.20 -8.78 26.38
CA GLY A 609 19.46 -8.11 26.74
C GLY A 609 19.80 -8.22 28.24
N ALA A 610 18.79 -8.30 29.11
CA ALA A 610 19.00 -8.52 30.53
C ALA A 610 19.54 -9.92 30.85
N GLU A 611 19.25 -10.94 30.02
CA GLU A 611 19.86 -12.27 30.12
C GLU A 611 21.29 -12.25 29.60
N VAL A 612 21.55 -11.57 28.48
CA VAL A 612 22.92 -11.38 27.95
C VAL A 612 23.83 -10.76 29.01
N ASN A 613 23.42 -9.65 29.63
CA ASN A 613 24.20 -8.98 30.67
C ASN A 613 24.43 -9.86 31.90
N ARG A 614 23.44 -10.69 32.27
CA ARG A 614 23.57 -11.65 33.38
C ARG A 614 24.61 -12.73 33.06
N LEU A 615 24.60 -13.28 31.85
CA LEU A 615 25.57 -14.29 31.42
C LEU A 615 26.99 -13.74 31.37
N ILE A 616 27.16 -12.51 30.89
CA ILE A 616 28.46 -11.82 30.88
C ILE A 616 28.99 -11.65 32.30
N ALA A 617 28.15 -11.14 33.22
CA ALA A 617 28.53 -10.97 34.62
C ALA A 617 28.84 -12.33 35.28
N ALA A 618 28.07 -13.37 34.99
CA ALA A 618 28.33 -14.72 35.51
C ALA A 618 29.67 -15.28 35.01
N ALA A 619 29.98 -15.13 33.72
CA ALA A 619 31.26 -15.55 33.15
C ALA A 619 32.45 -14.82 33.78
N GLN A 620 32.32 -13.51 34.03
CA GLN A 620 33.32 -12.71 34.74
C GLN A 620 33.52 -13.17 36.19
N ASN A 621 32.48 -13.72 36.82
CA ASN A 621 32.53 -14.33 38.15
C ASN A 621 32.98 -15.80 38.14
N GLY A 622 33.41 -16.34 36.99
CA GLY A 622 33.98 -17.67 36.86
C GLY A 622 32.99 -18.79 36.50
N ALA A 623 31.75 -18.47 36.14
CA ALA A 623 30.81 -19.45 35.62
C ALA A 623 31.28 -19.98 34.24
N THR A 624 31.35 -21.30 34.10
CA THR A 624 31.79 -21.94 32.85
C THR A 624 30.67 -22.69 32.12
N THR A 625 29.54 -22.94 32.79
CA THR A 625 28.39 -23.62 32.22
C THR A 625 27.10 -22.83 32.45
N LEU A 626 26.09 -23.08 31.61
CA LEU A 626 24.76 -22.47 31.78
C LEU A 626 24.15 -22.76 33.16
N ALA A 627 24.38 -23.97 33.68
CA ALA A 627 23.91 -24.37 35.00
C ALA A 627 24.54 -23.54 36.13
N ASP A 628 25.80 -23.11 35.96
CA ASP A 628 26.49 -22.23 36.91
C ASP A 628 26.02 -20.78 36.79
N ALA A 629 25.69 -20.36 35.56
CA ALA A 629 25.30 -18.98 35.25
C ALA A 629 23.82 -18.68 35.54
N MET A 630 22.95 -19.70 35.53
CA MET A 630 21.51 -19.58 35.76
C MET A 630 21.09 -20.47 36.95
N PRO A 631 20.95 -19.91 38.18
CA PRO A 631 20.48 -20.70 39.31
C PRO A 631 19.06 -21.24 39.06
N GLN A 632 18.78 -22.49 39.45
CA GLN A 632 17.52 -23.24 39.20
C GLN A 632 16.28 -22.74 39.97
N THR A 633 16.14 -21.44 40.19
CA THR A 633 14.91 -20.87 40.74
C THR A 633 14.56 -19.59 39.98
N PRO A 634 13.34 -19.48 39.41
CA PRO A 634 12.85 -18.18 38.97
C PRO A 634 12.89 -17.23 40.17
N PRO A 635 13.28 -15.96 40.02
CA PRO A 635 13.01 -14.98 41.06
C PRO A 635 11.50 -15.02 41.31
N THR A 636 11.11 -15.29 42.56
CA THR A 636 9.72 -15.11 42.99
C THR A 636 9.35 -13.68 42.60
N PRO A 637 8.28 -13.44 41.82
CA PRO A 637 7.89 -12.09 41.48
C PRO A 637 7.79 -11.29 42.79
N PRO A 638 8.30 -10.05 42.85
CA PRO A 638 8.10 -9.23 44.03
C PRO A 638 6.60 -9.24 44.33
N PRO A 639 6.18 -9.43 45.60
CA PRO A 639 4.78 -9.40 45.93
C PRO A 639 4.22 -8.09 45.37
N LEU A 640 3.21 -8.22 44.49
CA LEU A 640 2.42 -7.08 44.01
C LEU A 640 2.21 -6.15 45.20
N PRO A 641 2.48 -4.84 45.08
CA PRO A 641 2.17 -3.90 46.15
C PRO A 641 0.74 -4.18 46.59
N GLN A 642 0.58 -4.67 47.82
CA GLN A 642 -0.74 -4.85 48.39
C GLN A 642 -1.40 -3.49 48.25
N HIS A 643 -2.57 -3.47 47.58
CA HIS A 643 -3.39 -2.28 47.45
C HIS A 643 -3.31 -1.50 48.76
N LEU A 644 -2.81 -0.27 48.68
CA LEU A 644 -3.06 0.72 49.70
C LEU A 644 -4.57 0.88 49.74
N THR A 645 -5.21 0.12 50.62
CA THR A 645 -6.52 0.46 51.13
C THR A 645 -6.44 1.90 51.60
N PRO A 646 -7.35 2.79 51.18
CA PRO A 646 -7.30 4.18 51.59
C PRO A 646 -7.31 4.23 53.12
N GLU A 647 -6.22 4.71 53.71
CA GLU A 647 -6.13 4.94 55.15
C GLU A 647 -7.20 5.93 55.56
N THR A 648 -8.13 5.46 56.38
CA THR A 648 -9.00 6.30 57.19
C THR A 648 -8.10 7.19 58.06
N PRO A 649 -8.20 8.53 58.01
CA PRO A 649 -7.34 9.37 58.83
C PRO A 649 -7.74 9.25 60.30
N SER A 650 -6.80 8.76 61.10
CA SER A 650 -6.87 8.71 62.56
C SER A 650 -6.96 10.12 63.14
N ALA A 651 -7.89 10.29 64.08
CA ALA A 651 -8.08 11.50 64.86
C ALA A 651 -7.05 11.65 65.99
N ASN A 652 -6.78 12.92 66.34
CA ASN A 652 -6.04 13.46 67.51
C ASN A 652 -4.50 13.46 67.37
N ALA A 653 -3.75 14.54 67.62
CA ALA A 653 -3.94 15.88 68.20
C ALA A 653 -2.81 16.80 67.61
N ASP A 654 -2.69 18.13 67.74
CA ASP A 654 -3.12 19.07 68.77
C ASP A 654 -2.95 20.54 68.27
N GLN A 655 -3.87 21.40 68.72
CA GLN A 655 -3.82 22.87 68.94
C GLN A 655 -3.39 23.93 67.89
N GLY A 656 -4.33 24.86 67.60
CA GLY A 656 -4.06 26.24 67.14
C GLY A 656 -5.30 27.01 66.63
N ARG A 657 -5.81 27.96 67.42
CA ARG A 657 -7.03 28.80 67.20
C ARG A 657 -7.09 29.58 65.87
N MET A 658 -8.31 29.76 65.31
CA MET A 658 -8.94 31.02 64.80
C MET A 658 -10.41 30.74 64.30
N PRO A 659 -11.29 31.74 64.09
CA PRO A 659 -12.71 31.71 64.52
C PRO A 659 -13.74 31.24 63.47
N ARG A 660 -14.92 30.83 63.96
CA ARG A 660 -16.07 30.32 63.18
C ARG A 660 -16.77 31.41 62.33
N PRO A 661 -17.19 31.11 61.09
CA PRO A 661 -18.26 31.82 60.40
C PRO A 661 -19.63 31.13 60.56
N ALA A 662 -20.68 31.95 60.47
CA ALA A 662 -22.09 31.67 60.81
C ALA A 662 -22.82 30.64 59.90
N PRO A 663 -23.93 30.02 60.38
CA PRO A 663 -24.70 29.06 59.60
C PRO A 663 -25.60 29.73 58.54
N ARG A 664 -25.70 29.10 57.36
CA ARG A 664 -26.65 29.47 56.29
C ARG A 664 -28.02 28.80 56.50
N PRO A 665 -29.13 29.47 56.10
CA PRO A 665 -30.50 29.07 56.43
C PRO A 665 -31.06 27.95 55.53
N THR A 666 -31.92 27.13 56.13
CA THR A 666 -32.77 26.10 55.51
C THR A 666 -33.87 26.74 54.66
N GLY A 667 -34.03 26.27 53.41
CA GLY A 667 -35.13 26.68 52.52
C GLY A 667 -36.48 26.03 52.89
N PRO A 668 -37.63 26.64 52.50
CA PRO A 668 -38.95 26.16 52.87
C PRO A 668 -39.49 25.07 51.92
N ALA A 669 -40.24 24.14 52.51
CA ALA A 669 -40.94 23.04 51.85
C ALA A 669 -42.17 23.54 51.05
N MET A 670 -42.39 22.96 49.87
CA MET A 670 -43.59 23.16 49.04
C MET A 670 -44.62 22.04 49.29
N PRO A 671 -45.94 22.35 49.32
CA PRO A 671 -47.00 21.39 49.62
C PRO A 671 -47.47 20.59 48.39
N ARG A 672 -47.89 19.34 48.62
CA ARG A 672 -48.45 18.42 47.61
C ARG A 672 -49.90 18.79 47.25
N PRO A 673 -50.33 18.68 45.97
CA PRO A 673 -51.73 18.79 45.61
C PRO A 673 -52.49 17.47 45.80
N ALA A 674 -53.74 17.60 46.25
CA ALA A 674 -54.67 16.52 46.54
C ALA A 674 -55.32 15.92 45.28
N ASN A 675 -55.51 14.60 45.31
CA ASN A 675 -56.21 13.80 44.32
C ASN A 675 -57.72 13.78 44.67
N PRO A 676 -58.66 14.23 43.81
CA PRO A 676 -60.07 13.99 44.02
C PRO A 676 -60.48 12.68 43.35
N PHE A 677 -61.39 11.93 43.98
CA PHE A 677 -62.01 10.67 43.56
C PHE A 677 -61.37 9.36 44.05
N GLY A 678 -61.74 9.01 45.29
CA GLY A 678 -62.07 7.64 45.71
C GLY A 678 -63.59 7.45 45.76
N PRO A 679 -64.10 6.25 46.08
CA PRO A 679 -65.19 5.59 45.35
C PRO A 679 -66.61 6.01 45.76
N GLY A 680 -67.48 6.00 44.74
CA GLY A 680 -68.94 5.98 44.78
C GLY A 680 -69.42 5.40 43.44
#